data_AF-A0A349ECT9-F1
#
_entry.id   AF-A0A349ECT9-F1
#
_cell.length_a   1.000
_cell.length_b   1.000
_cell.length_c   1.000
_cell.angle_alpha   90.00
_cell.angle_beta   90.00
_cell.angle_gamma   90.00
#
_symmetry.space_group_name_H-M   'P 1'
#
loop_
_entity.id
_entity.type
_entity.pdbx_description
1 polymer ?
#
loop_
_entity_poly.entity_id
_entity_poly.type
_entity_poly.pdbx_seq_one_letter_code
_entity_poly.pdbx_strand_id
1 'polypeptide(L)'
;LSDVQLYEDYPACYSADVNRRYRWIRGDWQIAQWLLPQVPGLDGTLRKNPLSALSRWKLADNLRRSLTPVALTLLFVLGWTVMASPGFWTLAILGILFIPALATSLLNVLRKPGDVRWSQHFGAAIHTLNQHFVQAAFAMACLPYEAFFSLDAMIRTLWRMQVTHQRLLEWTASGDPHRQRRRDLLAFYHMMAVAPALAVVTALGLALAKPLVLIVAGPILLLWFASPAIAWWISRPLTRRKSHLTADQTDFLHTVSRKTWVFFETFVGADDHWLPPDNVQEHPVAVVAHRTSPTNMGLSLLANLAAYDFGYLPMGRLIQRTASALQTMKNLERYRGHFFNWYDTQSLKPLQPIYISSVDSGNLAGSLLTLQPGLLALIDAPILNVRWLDGINDTFCVLVDAAESHLPASFQPFQQTLTAALQTRPTTLESAYSCLDALTTHAESGVHGNAANEWAQALARHCREVRDELLSLAPWLATSPPTSPLPLVKGAQGGFPTLRELAKLELLLTPEECSPLIQDASRHAQVRIAAIEYVALQAGELAHMDYDFLFDEARHLLAIGYNVSERRRDASNYDLLASEARLCSFIAIAQGQLPQENWFALGRLLVMAGGEPTLLSWSGSMFEYLMPLLIMPTYENTLLDQTCLVAVSRQIAYGQQRGVPWGVSESGYNTVDIHFNYQYRAFGVPGLGLKRGLAEDLVIAPYASALALMVAPEAACLNLQRLAAAGFAGRFGFYEAIDYTPSRLPRGQTSAVVRSFMAHHQGMSFLALTYLLLDRPMQQRFAAAPLFQATLLLLQERIPKAPAFYSNTTSQITDLRPTASSQDAPMRVFSNPNTPLPEVQLLSNGRYHVMVTNAGGGYSRWKDLAVTRWR
;
A
#
# COMPACT_ATOMS: atom_id res chain seq x y z
N LEU A 1 -8.62 -25.07 -21.55
CA LEU A 1 -8.60 -23.60 -21.30
C LEU A 1 -9.82 -22.91 -21.95
N SER A 2 -11.03 -23.50 -21.90
CA SER A 2 -12.26 -22.86 -22.39
C SER A 2 -12.88 -21.90 -21.38
N ASP A 3 -12.45 -21.98 -20.12
CA ASP A 3 -13.12 -21.34 -18.98
C ASP A 3 -12.33 -20.14 -18.41
N VAL A 4 -11.22 -19.77 -19.06
CA VAL A 4 -10.38 -18.62 -18.66
C VAL A 4 -10.79 -17.40 -19.48
N GLN A 5 -11.45 -16.44 -18.83
CA GLN A 5 -11.73 -15.13 -19.41
C GLN A 5 -10.48 -14.25 -19.31
N LEU A 6 -9.83 -13.99 -20.45
CA LEU A 6 -8.70 -13.07 -20.54
C LEU A 6 -9.21 -11.67 -20.89
N TYR A 7 -9.06 -10.74 -19.95
CA TYR A 7 -9.34 -9.32 -20.18
C TYR A 7 -8.09 -8.64 -20.71
N GLU A 8 -8.25 -7.81 -21.73
CA GLU A 8 -7.17 -6.95 -22.22
C GLU A 8 -7.08 -5.69 -21.34
N ASP A 9 -5.89 -5.44 -20.79
CA ASP A 9 -5.63 -4.29 -19.91
C ASP A 9 -6.01 -2.94 -20.54
N TYR A 10 -6.37 -2.00 -19.67
CA TYR A 10 -6.52 -0.61 -20.09
C TYR A 10 -5.16 -0.05 -20.55
N PRO A 11 -5.11 0.67 -21.69
CA PRO A 11 -3.84 1.17 -22.21
C PRO A 11 -3.25 2.23 -21.27
N ALA A 12 -2.07 1.94 -20.73
CA ALA A 12 -1.35 2.86 -19.82
C ALA A 12 -0.75 4.09 -20.53
N CYS A 13 -0.67 4.08 -21.86
CA CYS A 13 -0.15 5.18 -22.66
C CYS A 13 -0.85 5.27 -24.02
N TYR A 14 -0.71 6.42 -24.69
CA TYR A 14 -1.38 6.67 -25.96
C TYR A 14 -0.94 5.70 -27.07
N SER A 15 0.33 5.31 -27.12
CA SER A 15 0.80 4.34 -28.12
C SER A 15 0.20 2.94 -27.93
N ALA A 16 -0.04 2.53 -26.67
CA ALA A 16 -0.74 1.28 -26.37
C ALA A 16 -2.21 1.36 -26.79
N ASP A 17 -2.89 2.49 -26.56
CA ASP A 17 -4.26 2.73 -27.03
C ASP A 17 -4.36 2.67 -28.56
N VAL A 18 -3.45 3.34 -29.26
CA VAL A 18 -3.39 3.33 -30.74
C VAL A 18 -3.20 1.91 -31.26
N ASN A 19 -2.28 1.13 -30.69
CA ASN A 19 -2.09 -0.27 -31.10
C ASN A 19 -3.33 -1.14 -30.86
N ARG A 20 -4.06 -0.89 -29.77
CA ARG A 20 -5.33 -1.56 -29.48
C ARG A 20 -6.41 -1.17 -30.49
N ARG A 21 -6.65 0.12 -30.69
CA ARG A 21 -7.63 0.63 -31.67
C ARG A 21 -7.31 0.18 -33.09
N TYR A 22 -6.03 0.19 -33.47
CA TYR A 22 -5.58 -0.28 -34.78
C TYR A 22 -5.92 -1.77 -35.00
N ARG A 23 -5.72 -2.63 -33.99
CA ARG A 23 -6.15 -4.04 -34.06
C ARG A 23 -7.66 -4.19 -34.17
N TRP A 24 -8.42 -3.43 -33.38
CA TRP A 24 -9.89 -3.48 -33.40
C TRP A 24 -10.46 -3.04 -34.75
N ILE A 25 -9.96 -1.93 -35.32
CA ILE A 25 -10.37 -1.45 -36.65
C ILE A 25 -10.11 -2.54 -37.70
N ARG A 26 -8.92 -3.18 -37.69
CA ARG A 26 -8.65 -4.30 -38.60
C ARG A 26 -9.67 -5.44 -38.43
N GLY A 27 -9.96 -5.83 -37.18
CA GLY A 27 -10.95 -6.86 -36.88
C GLY A 27 -12.36 -6.51 -37.38
N ASP A 28 -12.81 -5.27 -37.15
CA ASP A 28 -14.11 -4.76 -37.62
C ASP A 28 -14.22 -4.84 -39.15
N TRP A 29 -13.17 -4.42 -39.87
CA TRP A 29 -13.13 -4.50 -41.34
C TRP A 29 -13.02 -5.95 -41.86
N GLN A 30 -12.39 -6.86 -41.11
CA GLN A 30 -12.34 -8.29 -41.46
C GLN A 30 -13.72 -8.96 -41.44
N ILE A 31 -14.60 -8.50 -40.56
CA ILE A 31 -15.96 -9.03 -40.44
C ILE A 31 -16.99 -8.18 -41.21
N ALA A 32 -16.58 -7.20 -42.02
CA ALA A 32 -17.50 -6.32 -42.75
C ALA A 32 -18.52 -7.06 -43.63
N GLN A 33 -18.18 -8.24 -44.15
CA GLN A 33 -19.10 -9.09 -44.91
C GLN A 33 -20.34 -9.53 -44.11
N TRP A 34 -20.27 -9.53 -42.77
CA TRP A 34 -21.38 -9.83 -41.87
C TRP A 34 -22.42 -8.71 -41.77
N LEU A 35 -22.26 -7.61 -42.51
CA LEU A 35 -23.32 -6.63 -42.74
C LEU A 35 -24.35 -7.11 -43.76
N LEU A 36 -23.94 -8.00 -44.66
CA LEU A 36 -24.78 -8.47 -45.77
C LEU A 36 -25.90 -9.39 -45.26
N PRO A 37 -27.05 -9.47 -45.98
CA PRO A 37 -28.14 -10.37 -45.63
C PRO A 37 -27.74 -11.86 -45.67
N GLN A 38 -26.69 -12.21 -46.41
CA GLN A 38 -26.13 -13.55 -46.53
C GLN A 38 -24.63 -13.55 -46.22
N VAL A 39 -24.15 -14.59 -45.56
CA VAL A 39 -22.75 -14.78 -45.14
C VAL A 39 -22.24 -16.16 -45.55
N PRO A 40 -20.95 -16.34 -45.85
CA PRO A 40 -20.39 -17.63 -46.23
C PRO A 40 -20.46 -18.63 -45.06
N GLY A 41 -20.98 -19.82 -45.33
CA GLY A 41 -20.95 -20.98 -44.43
C GLY A 41 -19.61 -21.72 -44.48
N LEU A 42 -19.42 -22.69 -43.57
CA LEU A 42 -18.21 -23.53 -43.49
C LEU A 42 -17.91 -24.29 -44.80
N ASP A 43 -18.95 -24.57 -45.56
CA ASP A 43 -18.98 -25.23 -46.87
C ASP A 43 -18.83 -24.27 -48.05
N GLY A 44 -18.59 -22.97 -47.79
CA GLY A 44 -18.49 -21.93 -48.81
C GLY A 44 -19.85 -21.49 -49.41
N THR A 45 -20.96 -22.10 -48.99
CA THR A 45 -22.30 -21.72 -49.45
C THR A 45 -22.79 -20.48 -48.72
N LEU A 46 -23.45 -19.56 -49.43
CA LEU A 46 -24.04 -18.38 -48.80
C LEU A 46 -25.29 -18.78 -48.00
N ARG A 47 -25.28 -18.47 -46.70
CA ARG A 47 -26.39 -18.73 -45.79
C ARG A 47 -26.96 -17.43 -45.26
N LYS A 48 -28.23 -17.42 -44.85
CA LYS A 48 -28.85 -16.26 -44.23
C LYS A 48 -28.04 -15.86 -42.99
N ASN A 49 -27.76 -14.57 -42.88
CA ASN A 49 -26.98 -14.03 -41.77
C ASN A 49 -27.69 -14.29 -40.44
N PRO A 50 -27.05 -14.98 -39.48
CA PRO A 50 -27.65 -15.29 -38.18
C PRO A 50 -27.68 -14.07 -37.23
N LEU A 51 -26.99 -12.98 -37.56
CA LEU A 51 -26.94 -11.78 -36.73
C LEU A 51 -28.26 -11.00 -36.79
N SER A 52 -28.72 -10.55 -35.62
CA SER A 52 -29.87 -9.65 -35.49
C SER A 52 -29.64 -8.32 -36.24
N ALA A 53 -30.72 -7.60 -36.56
CA ALA A 53 -30.61 -6.25 -37.14
C ALA A 53 -29.82 -5.30 -36.24
N LEU A 54 -29.97 -5.41 -34.91
CA LEU A 54 -29.20 -4.61 -33.94
C LEU A 54 -27.70 -4.94 -33.99
N SER A 55 -27.33 -6.23 -34.06
CA SER A 55 -25.93 -6.66 -34.16
C SER A 55 -25.27 -6.16 -35.45
N ARG A 56 -26.00 -6.21 -36.58
CA ARG A 56 -25.54 -5.64 -37.85
C ARG A 56 -25.40 -4.12 -37.82
N TRP A 57 -26.32 -3.43 -37.15
CA TRP A 57 -26.20 -1.98 -36.96
C TRP A 57 -24.98 -1.60 -36.11
N LYS A 58 -24.69 -2.35 -35.03
CA LYS A 58 -23.48 -2.16 -34.22
C LYS A 58 -22.22 -2.32 -35.07
N LEU A 59 -22.18 -3.34 -35.93
CA LEU A 59 -21.07 -3.54 -36.85
C LEU A 59 -20.92 -2.38 -37.85
N ALA A 60 -22.03 -1.88 -38.40
CA ALA A 60 -22.02 -0.76 -39.32
C ALA A 60 -21.53 0.53 -38.64
N ASP A 61 -21.94 0.78 -37.40
CA ASP A 61 -21.48 1.91 -36.61
C ASP A 61 -19.98 1.82 -36.28
N ASN A 62 -19.44 0.61 -36.01
CA ASN A 62 -17.99 0.42 -35.85
C ASN A 62 -17.21 0.85 -37.10
N LEU A 63 -17.64 0.40 -38.29
CA LEU A 63 -17.01 0.81 -39.55
C LEU A 63 -17.10 2.33 -39.76
N ARG A 64 -18.29 2.92 -39.52
CA ARG A 64 -18.49 4.38 -39.60
C ARG A 64 -17.58 5.16 -38.64
N ARG A 65 -17.42 4.69 -37.40
CA ARG A 65 -16.53 5.32 -36.41
C ARG A 65 -15.08 5.33 -36.87
N SER A 66 -14.61 4.25 -37.52
CA SER A 66 -13.24 4.20 -38.06
C SER A 66 -12.99 5.23 -39.19
N LEU A 67 -14.04 5.62 -39.93
CA LEU A 67 -13.96 6.63 -41.00
C LEU A 67 -14.15 8.06 -40.50
N THR A 68 -14.66 8.26 -39.28
CA THR A 68 -14.99 9.59 -38.77
C THR A 68 -13.76 10.51 -38.64
N PRO A 69 -12.61 10.06 -38.09
CA PRO A 69 -11.40 10.89 -38.04
C PRO A 69 -10.89 11.32 -39.42
N VAL A 70 -10.99 10.43 -40.41
CA VAL A 70 -10.60 10.70 -41.80
C VAL A 70 -11.52 11.78 -42.40
N ALA A 71 -12.83 11.60 -42.26
CA ALA A 71 -13.82 12.54 -42.78
C ALA A 71 -13.64 13.94 -42.16
N LEU A 72 -13.48 14.03 -40.84
CA LEU A 72 -13.31 15.31 -40.14
C LEU A 72 -11.98 16.00 -40.50
N THR A 73 -10.88 15.25 -40.60
CA THR A 73 -9.57 15.81 -41.03
C THR A 73 -9.65 16.36 -42.44
N LEU A 74 -10.26 15.62 -43.37
CA LEU A 74 -10.49 16.08 -44.74
C LEU A 74 -11.41 17.31 -44.78
N LEU A 75 -12.46 17.34 -43.96
CA LEU A 75 -13.38 18.47 -43.88
C LEU A 75 -12.69 19.75 -43.40
N PHE A 76 -11.77 19.65 -42.43
CA PHE A 76 -10.96 20.80 -42.01
C PHE A 76 -10.08 21.31 -43.16
N VAL A 77 -9.31 20.42 -43.79
CA VAL A 77 -8.39 20.80 -44.87
C VAL A 77 -9.14 21.39 -46.06
N LEU A 78 -10.24 20.74 -46.51
CA LEU A 78 -11.08 21.23 -47.61
C LEU A 78 -11.83 22.51 -47.23
N GLY A 79 -12.30 22.61 -45.99
CA GLY A 79 -12.97 23.78 -45.44
C GLY A 79 -12.10 25.04 -45.47
N TRP A 80 -10.80 24.88 -45.23
CA TRP A 80 -9.84 25.99 -45.26
C TRP A 80 -9.32 26.30 -46.68
N THR A 81 -9.12 25.27 -47.51
CA THR A 81 -8.46 25.43 -48.82
C THR A 81 -9.45 25.71 -49.95
N VAL A 82 -10.51 24.90 -50.06
CA VAL A 82 -11.41 24.86 -51.23
C VAL A 82 -12.73 25.59 -50.97
N MET A 83 -13.35 25.37 -49.81
CA MET A 83 -14.73 25.78 -49.56
C MET A 83 -14.87 27.29 -49.28
N ALA A 84 -16.09 27.80 -49.52
CA ALA A 84 -16.48 29.13 -49.06
C ALA A 84 -16.69 29.13 -47.53
N SER A 85 -16.37 30.25 -46.88
CA SER A 85 -16.54 30.47 -45.43
C SER A 85 -15.75 29.51 -44.52
N PRO A 86 -14.41 29.59 -44.47
CA PRO A 86 -13.57 28.75 -43.59
C PRO A 86 -13.94 28.79 -42.10
N GLY A 87 -14.44 29.93 -41.62
CA GLY A 87 -14.94 30.10 -40.25
C GLY A 87 -16.14 29.22 -39.94
N PHE A 88 -17.10 29.13 -40.86
CA PHE A 88 -18.29 28.30 -40.68
C PHE A 88 -17.93 26.82 -40.57
N TRP A 89 -17.09 26.31 -41.48
CA TRP A 89 -16.67 24.91 -41.45
C TRP A 89 -15.87 24.56 -40.21
N THR A 90 -14.99 25.47 -39.76
CA THR A 90 -14.26 25.32 -38.51
C THR A 90 -15.23 25.20 -37.33
N LEU A 91 -16.21 26.11 -37.22
CA LEU A 91 -17.20 26.10 -36.16
C LEU A 91 -18.12 24.86 -36.21
N ALA A 92 -18.52 24.43 -37.41
CA ALA A 92 -19.35 23.25 -37.58
C ALA A 92 -18.66 21.98 -37.09
N ILE A 93 -17.37 21.81 -37.41
CA ILE A 93 -16.60 20.65 -36.97
C ILE A 93 -16.35 20.71 -35.45
N LEU A 94 -16.04 21.88 -34.91
CA LEU A 94 -15.97 22.08 -33.46
C LEU A 94 -17.30 21.73 -32.79
N GLY A 95 -18.43 22.11 -33.40
CA GLY A 95 -19.76 21.73 -32.93
C GLY A 95 -19.93 20.21 -32.86
N ILE A 96 -19.55 19.47 -33.90
CA ILE A 96 -19.63 18.00 -33.93
C ILE A 96 -18.84 17.36 -32.78
N LEU A 97 -17.67 17.91 -32.43
CA LEU A 97 -16.81 17.38 -31.38
C LEU A 97 -17.27 17.77 -29.96
N PHE A 98 -17.69 19.03 -29.77
CA PHE A 98 -17.92 19.60 -28.43
C PHE A 98 -19.40 19.63 -28.00
N ILE A 99 -20.36 19.67 -28.92
CA ILE A 99 -21.80 19.65 -28.56
C ILE A 99 -22.18 18.41 -27.75
N PRO A 100 -21.75 17.18 -28.10
CA PRO A 100 -22.05 16.00 -27.27
C PRO A 100 -21.50 16.11 -25.85
N ALA A 101 -20.27 16.65 -25.69
CA ALA A 101 -19.66 16.89 -24.39
C ALA A 101 -20.45 17.93 -23.57
N LEU A 102 -20.93 19.00 -24.20
CA LEU A 102 -21.77 20.02 -23.56
C LEU A 102 -23.15 19.47 -23.19
N ALA A 103 -23.80 18.73 -24.09
CA ALA A 103 -25.13 18.16 -23.85
C ALA A 103 -25.12 17.14 -22.72
N THR A 104 -24.13 16.24 -22.69
CA THR A 104 -23.97 15.27 -21.60
C THR A 104 -23.66 15.95 -20.26
N SER A 105 -22.85 17.00 -20.28
CA SER A 105 -22.54 17.78 -19.07
C SER A 105 -23.77 18.53 -18.55
N LEU A 106 -24.56 19.15 -19.44
CA LEU A 106 -25.81 19.80 -19.09
C LEU A 106 -26.81 18.81 -18.48
N LEU A 107 -26.96 17.63 -19.09
CA LEU A 107 -27.81 16.57 -18.54
C LEU A 107 -27.33 16.11 -17.15
N ASN A 108 -26.03 16.01 -16.93
CA ASN A 108 -25.46 15.66 -15.61
C ASN A 108 -25.74 16.75 -14.57
N VAL A 109 -25.66 18.04 -14.94
CA VAL A 109 -26.02 19.16 -14.05
C VAL A 109 -27.51 19.12 -13.70
N LEU A 110 -28.38 18.84 -14.68
CA LEU A 110 -29.84 18.81 -14.49
C LEU A 110 -30.31 17.57 -13.71
N ARG A 111 -29.64 16.42 -13.85
CA ARG A 111 -30.00 15.17 -13.16
C ARG A 111 -29.30 15.04 -11.82
N LYS A 112 -29.69 15.89 -10.86
CA LYS A 112 -29.23 15.79 -9.47
C LYS A 112 -29.79 14.52 -8.79
N PRO A 113 -28.94 13.63 -8.23
CA PRO A 113 -29.38 12.54 -7.37
C PRO A 113 -30.03 13.07 -6.08
N GLY A 114 -31.06 12.38 -5.57
CA GLY A 114 -31.85 12.84 -4.41
C GLY A 114 -31.00 13.18 -3.19
N ASP A 115 -30.04 12.33 -2.86
CA ASP A 115 -29.33 12.33 -1.57
C ASP A 115 -28.04 13.17 -1.53
N VAL A 116 -27.70 13.87 -2.61
CA VAL A 116 -26.45 14.66 -2.71
C VAL A 116 -26.71 16.15 -2.47
N ARG A 117 -25.81 16.85 -1.76
CA ARG A 117 -25.91 18.32 -1.57
C ARG A 117 -25.61 19.06 -2.88
N TRP A 118 -26.26 20.20 -3.13
CA TRP A 118 -26.06 20.99 -4.36
C TRP A 118 -24.60 21.41 -4.58
N SER A 119 -23.87 21.80 -3.53
CA SER A 119 -22.45 22.18 -3.64
C SER A 119 -21.57 21.03 -4.15
N GLN A 120 -21.81 19.82 -3.67
CA GLN A 120 -21.10 18.61 -4.09
C GLN A 120 -21.49 18.21 -5.52
N HIS A 121 -22.78 18.31 -5.86
CA HIS A 121 -23.28 18.05 -7.20
C HIS A 121 -22.64 18.98 -8.24
N PHE A 122 -22.56 20.28 -7.95
CA PHE A 122 -21.89 21.24 -8.82
C PHE A 122 -20.39 20.96 -8.95
N GLY A 123 -19.71 20.64 -7.85
CA GLY A 123 -18.29 20.25 -7.89
C GLY A 123 -18.04 19.03 -8.79
N ALA A 124 -18.83 17.97 -8.62
CA ALA A 124 -18.74 16.76 -9.43
C ALA A 124 -19.12 17.00 -10.91
N ALA A 125 -20.11 17.87 -11.16
CA ALA A 125 -20.53 18.25 -12.50
C ALA A 125 -19.44 19.05 -13.23
N ILE A 126 -18.81 20.02 -12.57
CA ILE A 126 -17.67 20.77 -13.13
C ILE A 126 -16.51 19.83 -13.45
N HIS A 127 -16.19 18.90 -12.55
CA HIS A 127 -15.12 17.93 -12.80
C HIS A 127 -15.43 17.04 -14.01
N THR A 128 -16.68 16.58 -14.15
CA THR A 128 -17.11 15.77 -15.30
C THR A 128 -17.12 16.58 -16.60
N LEU A 129 -17.54 17.85 -16.56
CA LEU A 129 -17.47 18.77 -17.69
C LEU A 129 -16.02 18.94 -18.16
N ASN A 130 -15.10 19.19 -17.22
CA ASN A 130 -13.67 19.30 -17.52
C ASN A 130 -13.13 18.02 -18.15
N GLN A 131 -13.49 16.84 -17.63
CA GLN A 131 -13.07 15.55 -18.21
C GLN A 131 -13.55 15.39 -19.66
N HIS A 132 -14.84 15.63 -19.94
CA HIS A 132 -15.38 15.50 -21.29
C HIS A 132 -14.76 16.52 -22.26
N PHE A 133 -14.52 17.75 -21.80
CA PHE A 133 -13.91 18.80 -22.62
C PHE A 133 -12.44 18.49 -22.94
N VAL A 134 -11.66 18.02 -21.94
CA VAL A 134 -10.27 17.59 -22.14
C VAL A 134 -10.19 16.42 -23.11
N GLN A 135 -11.10 15.44 -23.01
CA GLN A 135 -11.17 14.31 -23.95
C GLN A 135 -11.47 14.77 -25.37
N ALA A 136 -12.46 15.66 -25.55
CA ALA A 136 -12.80 16.21 -26.86
C ALA A 136 -11.64 17.04 -27.46
N ALA A 137 -10.98 17.87 -26.65
CA ALA A 137 -9.82 18.65 -27.06
C ALA A 137 -8.63 17.76 -27.45
N PHE A 138 -8.37 16.69 -26.69
CA PHE A 138 -7.32 15.73 -27.01
C PHE A 138 -7.62 14.94 -28.30
N ALA A 139 -8.88 14.50 -28.50
CA ALA A 139 -9.31 13.87 -29.74
C ALA A 139 -9.13 14.80 -30.95
N MET A 140 -9.43 16.10 -30.79
CA MET A 140 -9.20 17.11 -31.82
C MET A 140 -7.70 17.30 -32.13
N ALA A 141 -6.85 17.28 -31.11
CA ALA A 141 -5.40 17.39 -31.28
C ALA A 141 -4.82 16.22 -32.06
N CYS A 142 -5.26 15.00 -31.74
CA CYS A 142 -4.77 13.76 -32.34
C CYS A 142 -5.45 13.41 -33.67
N LEU A 143 -6.44 14.18 -34.11
CA LEU A 143 -7.32 13.86 -35.23
C LEU A 143 -6.58 13.45 -36.54
N PRO A 144 -5.52 14.15 -37.00
CA PRO A 144 -4.80 13.73 -38.21
C PRO A 144 -4.10 12.38 -38.07
N TYR A 145 -3.56 12.10 -36.88
CA TYR A 145 -2.91 10.83 -36.61
C TYR A 145 -3.94 9.71 -36.50
N GLU A 146 -5.09 9.98 -35.88
CA GLU A 146 -6.23 9.05 -35.86
C GLU A 146 -6.75 8.72 -37.26
N ALA A 147 -6.85 9.72 -38.13
CA ALA A 147 -7.19 9.54 -39.52
C ALA A 147 -6.18 8.62 -40.24
N PHE A 148 -4.89 8.87 -40.04
CA PHE A 148 -3.84 8.11 -40.69
C PHE A 148 -3.86 6.62 -40.30
N PHE A 149 -3.82 6.29 -39.01
CA PHE A 149 -3.75 4.88 -38.60
C PHE A 149 -5.08 4.15 -38.89
N SER A 150 -6.23 4.85 -38.82
CA SER A 150 -7.53 4.25 -39.17
C SER A 150 -7.60 3.92 -40.66
N LEU A 151 -7.07 4.81 -41.50
CA LEU A 151 -6.98 4.61 -42.94
C LEU A 151 -5.99 3.48 -43.30
N ASP A 152 -4.81 3.45 -42.68
CA ASP A 152 -3.83 2.36 -42.88
C ASP A 152 -4.42 1.01 -42.45
N ALA A 153 -5.08 0.95 -41.28
CA ALA A 153 -5.75 -0.28 -40.82
C ALA A 153 -6.79 -0.78 -41.83
N MET A 154 -7.65 0.12 -42.32
CA MET A 154 -8.69 -0.19 -43.31
C MET A 154 -8.08 -0.67 -44.63
N ILE A 155 -7.21 0.14 -45.26
CA ILE A 155 -6.62 -0.16 -46.57
C ILE A 155 -5.83 -1.47 -46.51
N ARG A 156 -5.00 -1.65 -45.48
CA ARG A 156 -4.21 -2.86 -45.28
C ARG A 156 -5.10 -4.09 -45.13
N THR A 157 -6.24 -3.96 -44.44
CA THR A 157 -7.17 -5.08 -44.24
C THR A 157 -7.87 -5.44 -45.54
N LEU A 158 -8.40 -4.46 -46.27
CA LEU A 158 -9.05 -4.68 -47.57
C LEU A 158 -8.07 -5.27 -48.59
N TRP A 159 -6.85 -4.73 -48.67
CA TRP A 159 -5.79 -5.26 -49.54
C TRP A 159 -5.43 -6.70 -49.20
N ARG A 160 -5.34 -7.04 -47.90
CA ARG A 160 -5.04 -8.40 -47.47
C ARG A 160 -6.16 -9.38 -47.80
N MET A 161 -7.41 -8.97 -47.59
CA MET A 161 -8.56 -9.84 -47.83
C MET A 161 -8.90 -10.02 -49.31
N GLN A 162 -8.74 -8.98 -50.13
CA GLN A 162 -9.20 -8.99 -51.53
C GLN A 162 -8.09 -9.32 -52.52
N VAL A 163 -6.83 -8.99 -52.19
CA VAL A 163 -5.71 -9.12 -53.13
C VAL A 163 -4.73 -10.18 -52.68
N THR A 164 -4.02 -9.95 -51.56
CA THR A 164 -2.85 -10.79 -51.23
C THR A 164 -3.21 -12.12 -50.59
N HIS A 165 -4.31 -12.21 -49.85
CA HIS A 165 -4.71 -13.35 -49.03
C HIS A 165 -3.63 -13.85 -48.06
N GLN A 166 -2.61 -13.03 -47.77
CA GLN A 166 -1.48 -13.36 -46.90
C GLN A 166 -1.58 -12.61 -45.56
N ARG A 167 -1.05 -13.23 -44.49
CA ARG A 167 -0.97 -12.63 -43.15
C ARG A 167 -2.33 -12.13 -42.61
N LEU A 168 -3.42 -12.84 -42.95
CA LEU A 168 -4.77 -12.51 -42.50
C LEU A 168 -4.92 -12.61 -40.97
N LEU A 169 -4.17 -13.54 -40.36
CA LEU A 169 -4.11 -13.76 -38.91
C LEU A 169 -2.92 -13.06 -38.24
N GLU A 170 -2.26 -12.10 -38.90
CA GLU A 170 -1.17 -11.35 -38.25
C GLU A 170 -1.74 -10.53 -37.09
N TRP A 171 -1.57 -11.10 -35.91
CA TRP A 171 -2.00 -10.60 -34.63
C TRP A 171 -0.78 -10.15 -33.84
N THR A 172 -0.82 -8.94 -33.31
CA THR A 172 0.19 -8.47 -32.36
C THR A 172 -0.30 -8.83 -30.97
N ALA A 173 0.47 -9.63 -30.23
CA ALA A 173 0.16 -9.94 -28.84
C ALA A 173 0.11 -8.64 -28.03
N SER A 174 -0.87 -8.52 -27.14
CA SER A 174 -1.09 -7.34 -26.28
C SER A 174 0.09 -7.04 -25.35
N GLY A 175 0.93 -8.03 -25.07
CA GLY A 175 1.99 -7.98 -24.07
C GLY A 175 3.43 -7.88 -24.59
N ASP A 176 3.71 -7.45 -25.82
CA ASP A 176 5.10 -7.36 -26.32
C ASP A 176 5.91 -6.25 -25.57
N PRO A 177 6.81 -6.59 -24.63
CA PRO A 177 7.50 -5.62 -23.79
C PRO A 177 8.56 -4.84 -24.56
N HIS A 178 9.05 -5.40 -25.69
CA HIS A 178 10.16 -4.84 -26.44
C HIS A 178 9.84 -3.51 -27.14
N ARG A 179 8.54 -3.18 -27.32
CA ARG A 179 8.11 -1.90 -27.90
C ARG A 179 7.88 -0.78 -26.87
N GLN A 180 7.89 -1.06 -25.57
CA GLN A 180 7.79 -0.03 -24.51
C GLN A 180 9.07 0.79 -24.31
N ARG A 181 10.14 0.50 -25.07
CA ARG A 181 11.51 0.98 -24.85
C ARG A 181 11.84 2.38 -25.40
N ARG A 182 10.91 3.06 -26.09
CA ARG A 182 11.14 4.43 -26.59
C ARG A 182 10.05 5.37 -26.10
N ARG A 183 10.25 5.89 -24.88
CA ARG A 183 9.37 6.87 -24.20
C ARG A 183 9.81 8.32 -24.39
N ASP A 184 10.76 8.56 -25.29
CA ASP A 184 11.32 9.89 -25.50
C ASP A 184 10.43 10.72 -26.42
N LEU A 185 10.44 12.04 -26.23
CA LEU A 185 9.65 12.98 -27.02
C LEU A 185 9.85 12.81 -28.53
N LEU A 186 11.10 12.57 -28.96
CA LEU A 186 11.46 12.33 -30.36
C LEU A 186 10.76 11.10 -30.95
N ALA A 187 10.58 10.04 -30.15
CA ALA A 187 9.90 8.83 -30.58
C ALA A 187 8.42 9.09 -30.88
N PHE A 188 7.76 9.95 -30.10
CA PHE A 188 6.39 10.39 -30.36
C PHE A 188 6.28 11.23 -31.64
N TYR A 189 7.24 12.13 -31.90
CA TYR A 189 7.29 12.88 -33.15
C TYR A 189 7.50 11.98 -34.38
N HIS A 190 8.31 10.93 -34.28
CA HIS A 190 8.44 9.94 -35.35
C HIS A 190 7.16 9.12 -35.53
N MET A 191 6.57 8.64 -34.44
CA MET A 191 5.36 7.82 -34.47
C MET A 191 4.16 8.57 -35.06
N MET A 192 4.01 9.85 -34.69
CA MET A 192 2.88 10.70 -35.06
C MET A 192 3.21 11.71 -36.16
N ALA A 193 4.31 11.51 -36.91
CA ALA A 193 4.87 12.49 -37.86
C ALA A 193 3.86 13.04 -38.89
N VAL A 194 2.82 12.28 -39.22
CA VAL A 194 1.76 12.68 -40.15
C VAL A 194 0.99 13.91 -39.64
N ALA A 195 0.77 14.04 -38.34
CA ALA A 195 0.06 15.19 -37.76
C ALA A 195 0.81 16.52 -37.94
N PRO A 196 2.08 16.68 -37.50
CA PRO A 196 2.84 17.90 -37.73
C PRO A 196 3.15 18.11 -39.22
N ALA A 197 3.39 17.06 -40.02
CA ALA A 197 3.59 17.20 -41.45
C ALA A 197 2.35 17.78 -42.15
N LEU A 198 1.16 17.25 -41.86
CA LEU A 198 -0.10 17.77 -42.40
C LEU A 198 -0.35 19.21 -41.95
N ALA A 199 -0.05 19.53 -40.69
CA ALA A 199 -0.19 20.88 -40.16
C ALA A 199 0.71 21.88 -40.91
N VAL A 200 1.98 21.55 -41.11
CA VAL A 200 2.95 22.41 -41.81
C VAL A 200 2.59 22.58 -43.28
N VAL A 201 2.26 21.49 -43.98
CA VAL A 201 1.88 21.55 -45.41
C VAL A 201 0.62 22.39 -45.60
N THR A 202 -0.39 22.20 -44.75
CA THR A 202 -1.63 22.99 -44.80
C THR A 202 -1.37 24.46 -44.47
N ALA A 203 -0.55 24.74 -43.44
CA ALA A 203 -0.20 26.11 -43.06
C ALA A 203 0.55 26.83 -44.18
N LEU A 204 1.54 26.19 -44.81
CA LEU A 204 2.28 26.76 -45.95
C LEU A 204 1.36 26.98 -47.16
N GLY A 205 0.50 26.02 -47.48
CA GLY A 205 -0.50 26.18 -48.55
C GLY A 205 -1.44 27.35 -48.31
N LEU A 206 -1.92 27.53 -47.07
CA LEU A 206 -2.77 28.66 -46.70
C LEU A 206 -2.01 29.98 -46.66
N ALA A 207 -0.74 29.99 -46.22
CA ALA A 207 0.09 31.20 -46.23
C ALA A 207 0.29 31.72 -47.66
N LEU A 208 0.46 30.81 -48.63
CA LEU A 208 0.65 31.16 -50.04
C LEU A 208 -0.67 31.52 -50.75
N ALA A 209 -1.76 30.80 -50.47
CA ALA A 209 -3.01 30.96 -51.21
C ALA A 209 -4.00 31.94 -50.56
N LYS A 210 -4.16 31.89 -49.22
CA LYS A 210 -5.22 32.58 -48.46
C LYS A 210 -4.74 32.94 -47.03
N PRO A 211 -3.82 33.91 -46.85
CA PRO A 211 -3.17 34.15 -45.57
C PRO A 211 -4.13 34.55 -44.45
N LEU A 212 -5.24 35.24 -44.75
CA LEU A 212 -6.27 35.59 -43.77
C LEU A 212 -6.96 34.37 -43.12
N VAL A 213 -6.97 33.22 -43.80
CA VAL A 213 -7.57 31.98 -43.26
C VAL A 213 -6.73 31.40 -42.12
N LEU A 214 -5.44 31.74 -42.05
CA LEU A 214 -4.56 31.31 -40.94
C LEU A 214 -5.01 31.85 -39.59
N ILE A 215 -5.78 32.95 -39.54
CA ILE A 215 -6.34 33.46 -38.27
C ILE A 215 -7.29 32.42 -37.66
N VAL A 216 -8.06 31.72 -38.50
CA VAL A 216 -9.03 30.70 -38.09
C VAL A 216 -8.40 29.31 -38.00
N ALA A 217 -7.58 28.94 -38.97
CA ALA A 217 -6.96 27.61 -39.03
C ALA A 217 -5.75 27.46 -38.08
N GLY A 218 -5.03 28.56 -37.82
CA GLY A 218 -3.78 28.59 -37.06
C GLY A 218 -3.83 27.89 -35.71
N PRO A 219 -4.82 28.17 -34.83
CA PRO A 219 -4.93 27.49 -33.54
C PRO A 219 -5.04 25.96 -33.65
N ILE A 220 -5.79 25.45 -34.63
CA ILE A 220 -5.97 24.01 -34.84
C ILE A 220 -4.71 23.40 -35.47
N LEU A 221 -4.08 24.08 -36.42
CA LEU A 221 -2.81 23.64 -37.03
C LEU A 221 -1.68 23.59 -35.99
N LEU A 222 -1.59 24.58 -35.09
CA LEU A 222 -0.66 24.56 -33.96
C LEU A 222 -0.94 23.38 -33.02
N LEU A 223 -2.22 23.08 -32.77
CA LEU A 223 -2.60 21.94 -31.94
C LEU A 223 -2.21 20.60 -32.60
N TRP A 224 -2.41 20.44 -33.90
CA TRP A 224 -1.96 19.26 -34.66
C TRP A 224 -0.43 19.14 -34.69
N PHE A 225 0.28 20.25 -34.77
CA PHE A 225 1.74 20.26 -34.69
C PHE A 225 2.23 19.84 -33.30
N ALA A 226 1.58 20.34 -32.23
CA ALA A 226 1.91 20.02 -30.85
C ALA A 226 1.39 18.65 -30.37
N SER A 227 0.53 17.99 -31.14
CA SER A 227 -0.13 16.73 -30.73
C SER A 227 0.84 15.63 -30.28
N PRO A 228 2.04 15.43 -30.90
CA PRO A 228 3.00 14.43 -30.41
C PRO A 228 3.54 14.76 -29.02
N ALA A 229 3.77 16.05 -28.72
CA ALA A 229 4.24 16.49 -27.41
C ALA A 229 3.16 16.35 -26.33
N ILE A 230 1.90 16.65 -26.66
CA ILE A 230 0.75 16.47 -25.76
C ILE A 230 0.55 14.98 -25.47
N ALA A 231 0.55 14.13 -26.51
CA ALA A 231 0.41 12.69 -26.36
C ALA A 231 1.55 12.07 -25.54
N TRP A 232 2.78 12.55 -25.72
CA TRP A 232 3.93 12.16 -24.89
C TRP A 232 3.74 12.57 -23.43
N TRP A 233 3.32 13.81 -23.18
CA TRP A 233 3.13 14.34 -21.82
C TRP A 233 2.06 13.53 -21.04
N ILE A 234 0.92 13.23 -21.66
CA ILE A 234 -0.15 12.41 -21.07
C ILE A 234 0.28 10.95 -20.89
N SER A 235 1.19 10.45 -21.76
CA SER A 235 1.71 9.08 -21.69
C SER A 235 2.86 8.91 -20.68
N ARG A 236 3.27 9.96 -19.98
CA ARG A 236 4.27 9.84 -18.92
C ARG A 236 3.65 9.08 -17.74
N PRO A 237 4.38 8.10 -17.16
CA PRO A 237 3.90 7.44 -15.96
C PRO A 237 3.70 8.48 -14.86
N LEU A 238 2.58 8.40 -14.15
CA LEU A 238 2.37 9.19 -12.95
C LEU A 238 3.45 8.82 -11.95
N THR A 239 4.40 9.73 -11.73
CA THR A 239 5.45 9.54 -10.73
C THR A 239 4.86 9.87 -9.38
N ARG A 240 4.79 8.86 -8.51
CA ARG A 240 4.33 9.05 -7.13
C ARG A 240 5.19 10.11 -6.45
N ARG A 241 4.53 10.98 -5.67
CA ARG A 241 5.22 12.02 -4.89
C ARG A 241 6.26 11.36 -3.98
N LYS A 242 7.54 11.73 -4.14
CA LYS A 242 8.61 11.36 -3.21
C LYS A 242 8.48 12.21 -1.95
N SER A 243 8.73 11.61 -0.79
CA SER A 243 8.80 12.34 0.48
C SER A 243 9.98 13.31 0.47
N HIS A 244 9.80 14.44 1.14
CA HIS A 244 10.86 15.43 1.35
C HIS A 244 11.23 15.45 2.84
N LEU A 245 12.08 14.51 3.27
CA LEU A 245 12.64 14.48 4.61
C LEU A 245 14.00 15.19 4.64
N THR A 246 14.34 15.83 5.75
CA THR A 246 15.70 16.33 5.99
C THR A 246 16.66 15.16 6.27
N ALA A 247 17.97 15.41 6.22
CA ALA A 247 18.97 14.42 6.61
C ALA A 247 18.74 13.95 8.06
N ASP A 248 18.62 14.88 9.01
CA ASP A 248 18.35 14.58 10.42
C ASP A 248 17.06 13.77 10.64
N GLN A 249 16.01 14.04 9.86
CA GLN A 249 14.77 13.26 9.91
C GLN A 249 14.97 11.83 9.40
N THR A 250 15.79 11.67 8.35
CA THR A 250 16.12 10.37 7.79
C THR A 250 16.94 9.56 8.79
N ASP A 251 17.97 10.16 9.40
CA ASP A 251 18.83 9.53 10.42
C ASP A 251 18.03 9.18 11.68
N PHE A 252 17.10 10.04 12.09
CA PHE A 252 16.15 9.76 13.17
C PHE A 252 15.32 8.50 12.88
N LEU A 253 14.74 8.39 11.69
CA LEU A 253 13.92 7.22 11.33
C LEU A 253 14.76 5.95 11.21
N HIS A 254 16.01 6.03 10.75
CA HIS A 254 16.99 4.94 10.74
C HIS A 254 17.34 4.45 12.16
N THR A 255 17.52 5.39 13.09
CA THR A 255 17.72 5.09 14.52
C THR A 255 16.50 4.38 15.11
N VAL A 256 15.29 4.87 14.80
CA VAL A 256 14.04 4.24 15.24
C VAL A 256 13.89 2.84 14.63
N SER A 257 14.21 2.64 13.34
CA SER A 257 14.12 1.31 12.71
C SER A 257 15.08 0.32 13.36
N ARG A 258 16.33 0.72 13.64
CA ARG A 258 17.29 -0.16 14.30
C ARG A 258 16.87 -0.54 15.72
N LYS A 259 16.34 0.41 16.51
CA LYS A 259 15.78 0.15 17.85
C LYS A 259 14.58 -0.78 17.81
N THR A 260 13.67 -0.58 16.85
CA THR A 260 12.48 -1.42 16.63
C THR A 260 12.89 -2.87 16.30
N TRP A 261 13.91 -3.06 15.45
CA TRP A 261 14.42 -4.40 15.10
C TRP A 261 14.94 -5.18 16.30
N VAL A 262 15.56 -4.51 17.29
CA VAL A 262 16.09 -5.17 18.50
C VAL A 262 15.01 -5.92 19.28
N PHE A 263 13.73 -5.52 19.18
CA PHE A 263 12.63 -6.28 19.78
C PHE A 263 12.61 -7.72 19.26
N PHE A 264 12.66 -7.89 17.94
CA PHE A 264 12.62 -9.20 17.29
C PHE A 264 13.92 -9.98 17.48
N GLU A 265 15.07 -9.30 17.53
CA GLU A 265 16.35 -9.95 17.85
C GLU A 265 16.37 -10.52 19.27
N THR A 266 15.73 -9.82 20.22
CA THR A 266 15.74 -10.19 21.64
C THR A 266 14.71 -11.26 21.95
N PHE A 267 13.47 -11.09 21.48
CA PHE A 267 12.34 -11.93 21.91
C PHE A 267 11.92 -13.01 20.91
N VAL A 268 12.47 -13.01 19.69
CA VAL A 268 12.21 -14.07 18.70
C VAL A 268 13.47 -14.90 18.56
N GLY A 269 13.71 -15.73 19.57
CA GLY A 269 14.88 -16.60 19.71
C GLY A 269 14.49 -18.06 19.96
N ALA A 270 15.48 -18.89 20.24
CA ALA A 270 15.27 -20.32 20.47
C ALA A 270 14.38 -20.63 21.68
N ASP A 271 14.41 -19.78 22.72
CA ASP A 271 13.65 -19.96 23.97
C ASP A 271 12.12 -19.92 23.76
N ASP A 272 11.67 -19.23 22.72
CA ASP A 272 10.27 -19.12 22.29
C ASP A 272 10.01 -19.84 20.95
N HIS A 273 10.86 -20.82 20.61
CA HIS A 273 10.78 -21.58 19.36
C HIS A 273 10.74 -20.73 18.10
N TRP A 274 11.41 -19.57 18.13
CA TRP A 274 11.43 -18.56 17.07
C TRP A 274 10.06 -17.97 16.74
N LEU A 275 9.11 -18.03 17.67
CA LEU A 275 7.81 -17.36 17.59
C LEU A 275 7.83 -16.08 18.44
N PRO A 276 7.20 -14.99 17.99
CA PRO A 276 7.15 -13.76 18.76
C PRO A 276 6.15 -13.85 19.94
N PRO A 277 6.52 -13.36 21.14
CA PRO A 277 5.53 -13.18 22.21
C PRO A 277 4.52 -12.11 21.82
N ASP A 278 3.39 -12.05 22.51
CA ASP A 278 2.32 -11.11 22.18
C ASP A 278 2.67 -9.69 22.61
N ASN A 279 3.12 -9.58 23.86
CA ASN A 279 3.57 -8.33 24.43
C ASN A 279 4.68 -8.55 25.48
N VAL A 280 5.51 -7.52 25.63
CA VAL A 280 6.50 -7.40 26.68
C VAL A 280 6.18 -6.14 27.47
N GLN A 281 6.01 -6.29 28.78
CA GLN A 281 5.74 -5.19 29.69
C GLN A 281 6.98 -4.92 30.54
N GLU A 282 7.37 -3.65 30.68
CA GLU A 282 8.48 -3.23 31.56
C GLU A 282 7.98 -2.76 32.94
N HIS A 283 6.78 -2.19 32.99
CA HIS A 283 6.19 -1.61 34.20
C HIS A 283 4.68 -1.85 34.20
N PRO A 284 4.00 -2.09 35.34
CA PRO A 284 4.53 -2.07 36.72
C PRO A 284 5.46 -3.22 37.08
N VAL A 285 5.29 -4.38 36.42
CA VAL A 285 6.13 -5.57 36.60
C VAL A 285 6.63 -6.00 35.23
N ALA A 286 7.90 -6.40 35.17
CA ALA A 286 8.52 -6.94 33.98
C ALA A 286 7.93 -8.32 33.65
N VAL A 287 7.20 -8.43 32.55
CA VAL A 287 6.49 -9.66 32.13
C VAL A 287 6.60 -9.82 30.63
N VAL A 288 6.95 -11.04 30.18
CA VAL A 288 6.83 -11.46 28.79
C VAL A 288 5.58 -12.33 28.68
N ALA A 289 4.64 -11.94 27.82
CA ALA A 289 3.48 -12.75 27.52
C ALA A 289 3.86 -13.80 26.48
N HIS A 290 4.27 -15.00 26.94
CA HIS A 290 4.66 -16.16 26.14
C HIS A 290 3.49 -16.78 25.37
N ARG A 291 2.78 -15.97 24.59
CA ARG A 291 1.72 -16.39 23.68
C ARG A 291 1.91 -15.70 22.33
N THR A 292 1.48 -16.33 21.24
CA THR A 292 1.57 -15.75 19.89
C THR A 292 0.28 -15.92 19.12
N SER A 293 0.07 -15.04 18.14
CA SER A 293 -1.08 -15.04 17.24
C SER A 293 -0.63 -15.19 15.78
N PRO A 294 -1.51 -15.59 14.86
CA PRO A 294 -1.17 -15.68 13.44
C PRO A 294 -0.69 -14.34 12.86
N THR A 295 -1.28 -13.22 13.29
CA THR A 295 -0.83 -11.87 12.91
C THR A 295 0.59 -11.58 13.43
N ASN A 296 0.90 -11.92 14.70
CA ASN A 296 2.25 -11.74 15.26
C ASN A 296 3.28 -12.58 14.47
N MET A 297 2.97 -13.85 14.19
CA MET A 297 3.84 -14.74 13.40
C MET A 297 4.11 -14.16 11.99
N GLY A 298 3.07 -13.72 11.28
CA GLY A 298 3.20 -13.14 9.95
C GLY A 298 4.07 -11.88 9.93
N LEU A 299 3.81 -10.94 10.83
CA LEU A 299 4.57 -9.69 10.92
C LEU A 299 6.03 -9.93 11.34
N SER A 300 6.32 -10.89 12.23
CA SER A 300 7.69 -11.24 12.60
C SER A 300 8.48 -11.85 11.45
N LEU A 301 7.84 -12.66 10.60
CA LEU A 301 8.50 -13.22 9.41
C LEU A 301 8.86 -12.13 8.40
N LEU A 302 7.94 -11.17 8.17
CA LEU A 302 8.21 -10.01 7.32
C LEU A 302 9.24 -9.06 7.95
N ALA A 303 9.27 -8.95 9.28
CA ALA A 303 10.30 -8.19 9.99
C ALA A 303 11.71 -8.79 9.75
N ASN A 304 11.86 -10.11 9.70
CA ASN A 304 13.14 -10.73 9.33
C ASN A 304 13.58 -10.28 7.91
N LEU A 305 12.68 -10.29 6.92
CA LEU A 305 13.00 -9.79 5.58
C LEU A 305 13.35 -8.29 5.58
N ALA A 306 12.59 -7.47 6.29
CA ALA A 306 12.86 -6.05 6.42
C ALA A 306 14.23 -5.78 7.06
N ALA A 307 14.63 -6.56 8.06
CA ALA A 307 15.95 -6.45 8.67
C ALA A 307 17.08 -6.79 7.70
N TYR A 308 16.89 -7.79 6.82
CA TYR A 308 17.81 -8.03 5.73
C TYR A 308 17.85 -6.84 4.76
N ASP A 309 16.70 -6.29 4.38
CA ASP A 309 16.65 -5.14 3.46
C ASP A 309 17.34 -3.89 4.03
N PHE A 310 17.27 -3.66 5.34
CA PHE A 310 18.00 -2.59 6.03
C PHE A 310 19.50 -2.88 6.18
N GLY A 311 19.94 -4.13 5.93
CA GLY A 311 21.30 -4.56 6.19
C GLY A 311 21.60 -4.82 7.66
N TYR A 312 20.58 -5.02 8.52
CA TYR A 312 20.74 -5.38 9.94
C TYR A 312 20.96 -6.88 10.17
N LEU A 313 20.56 -7.70 9.18
CA LEU A 313 20.59 -9.16 9.27
C LEU A 313 21.23 -9.73 8.00
N PRO A 314 22.32 -10.52 8.09
CA PRO A 314 22.88 -11.18 6.92
C PRO A 314 21.97 -12.30 6.41
N MET A 315 22.13 -12.69 5.14
CA MET A 315 21.25 -13.63 4.45
C MET A 315 21.13 -14.97 5.17
N GLY A 316 22.23 -15.50 5.71
CA GLY A 316 22.24 -16.77 6.44
C GLY A 316 21.40 -16.74 7.69
N ARG A 317 21.48 -15.65 8.46
CA ARG A 317 20.69 -15.47 9.68
C ARG A 317 19.22 -15.25 9.37
N LEU A 318 18.89 -14.53 8.29
CA LEU A 318 17.52 -14.42 7.78
C LEU A 318 16.92 -15.81 7.51
N ILE A 319 17.63 -16.64 6.74
CA ILE A 319 17.15 -17.96 6.34
C ILE A 319 17.05 -18.88 7.54
N GLN A 320 18.03 -18.88 8.43
CA GLN A 320 18.00 -19.67 9.66
C GLN A 320 16.77 -19.32 10.52
N ARG A 321 16.58 -18.04 10.84
CA ARG A 321 15.45 -17.56 11.67
C ARG A 321 14.11 -17.91 11.04
N THR A 322 13.98 -17.68 9.75
CA THR A 322 12.73 -17.94 9.00
C THR A 322 12.46 -19.44 8.90
N ALA A 323 13.47 -20.26 8.60
CA ALA A 323 13.33 -21.71 8.53
C ALA A 323 12.92 -22.30 9.88
N SER A 324 13.55 -21.86 10.97
CA SER A 324 13.19 -22.33 12.31
C SER A 324 11.77 -21.94 12.69
N ALA A 325 11.34 -20.71 12.43
CA ALA A 325 9.97 -20.27 12.70
C ALA A 325 8.93 -21.06 11.88
N LEU A 326 9.13 -21.22 10.56
CA LEU A 326 8.22 -21.99 9.71
C LEU A 326 8.18 -23.47 10.09
N GLN A 327 9.32 -24.05 10.51
CA GLN A 327 9.37 -25.42 11.00
C GLN A 327 8.58 -25.58 12.31
N THR A 328 8.67 -24.63 13.24
CA THR A 328 7.82 -24.62 14.44
C THR A 328 6.34 -24.51 14.05
N MET A 329 5.98 -23.55 13.19
CA MET A 329 4.61 -23.34 12.72
C MET A 329 4.01 -24.57 12.04
N LYS A 330 4.79 -25.31 11.26
CA LYS A 330 4.36 -26.56 10.62
C LYS A 330 3.88 -27.60 11.64
N ASN A 331 4.49 -27.64 12.81
CA ASN A 331 4.20 -28.62 13.86
C ASN A 331 3.10 -28.16 14.83
N LEU A 332 2.64 -26.91 14.74
CA LEU A 332 1.51 -26.42 15.53
C LEU A 332 0.22 -27.16 15.14
N GLU A 333 -0.59 -27.47 16.16
CA GLU A 333 -1.94 -27.98 15.97
C GLU A 333 -2.79 -26.95 15.21
N ARG A 334 -3.53 -27.40 14.19
CA ARG A 334 -4.28 -26.56 13.26
C ARG A 334 -5.63 -27.19 12.95
N TYR A 335 -6.58 -26.37 12.53
CA TYR A 335 -7.89 -26.82 12.07
C TYR A 335 -8.11 -26.45 10.61
N ARG A 336 -8.19 -27.45 9.72
CA ARG A 336 -8.36 -27.24 8.27
C ARG A 336 -7.35 -26.24 7.67
N GLY A 337 -6.09 -26.36 8.09
CA GLY A 337 -5.01 -25.45 7.69
C GLY A 337 -4.94 -24.13 8.48
N HIS A 338 -6.01 -23.71 9.15
CA HIS A 338 -6.02 -22.50 9.98
C HIS A 338 -5.26 -22.68 11.29
N PHE A 339 -4.53 -21.63 11.65
CA PHE A 339 -3.93 -21.46 12.97
C PHE A 339 -4.97 -20.90 13.95
N PHE A 340 -4.87 -21.28 15.22
CA PHE A 340 -5.68 -20.72 16.29
C PHE A 340 -5.20 -19.31 16.68
N ASN A 341 -6.07 -18.53 17.31
CA ASN A 341 -5.75 -17.17 17.73
C ASN A 341 -4.55 -17.09 18.68
N TRP A 342 -4.38 -18.10 19.54
CA TRP A 342 -3.38 -18.08 20.59
C TRP A 342 -2.71 -19.44 20.75
N TYR A 343 -1.38 -19.42 20.71
CA TYR A 343 -0.51 -20.53 21.14
C TYR A 343 0.41 -20.04 22.22
N ASP A 344 0.72 -20.89 23.19
CA ASP A 344 1.82 -20.65 24.13
C ASP A 344 3.16 -20.89 23.41
N THR A 345 4.08 -19.93 23.45
CA THR A 345 5.33 -19.98 22.66
C THR A 345 6.36 -20.96 23.21
N GLN A 346 6.25 -21.34 24.48
CA GLN A 346 7.18 -22.27 25.13
C GLN A 346 6.71 -23.72 25.03
N SER A 347 5.41 -23.97 25.24
CA SER A 347 4.84 -25.32 25.19
C SER A 347 4.25 -25.69 23.82
N LEU A 348 4.09 -24.71 22.93
CA LEU A 348 3.47 -24.84 21.59
C LEU A 348 2.02 -25.30 21.62
N LYS A 349 1.37 -25.27 22.80
CA LYS A 349 -0.01 -25.70 22.96
C LYS A 349 -0.99 -24.58 22.59
N PRO A 350 -2.11 -24.90 21.92
CA PRO A 350 -3.20 -23.96 21.75
C PRO A 350 -3.74 -23.47 23.11
N LEU A 351 -4.04 -22.19 23.22
CA LEU A 351 -4.63 -21.59 24.42
C LEU A 351 -6.16 -21.50 24.27
N GLN A 352 -6.87 -21.75 25.38
CA GLN A 352 -8.34 -21.66 25.41
C GLN A 352 -8.82 -20.20 25.40
N PRO A 353 -9.92 -19.87 24.70
CA PRO A 353 -10.72 -20.77 23.85
C PRO A 353 -10.04 -21.11 22.52
N ILE A 354 -10.21 -22.36 22.04
CA ILE A 354 -9.71 -22.76 20.71
C ILE A 354 -10.55 -22.09 19.63
N TYR A 355 -10.02 -20.99 19.10
CA TYR A 355 -10.74 -20.09 18.21
C TYR A 355 -9.91 -19.76 16.97
N ILE A 356 -10.58 -19.64 15.83
CA ILE A 356 -10.00 -19.24 14.54
C ILE A 356 -10.57 -17.87 14.16
N SER A 357 -9.68 -16.89 13.96
CA SER A 357 -10.03 -15.57 13.45
C SER A 357 -9.81 -15.50 11.94
N SER A 358 -10.83 -15.03 11.22
CA SER A 358 -10.74 -14.82 9.75
C SER A 358 -9.67 -13.78 9.41
N VAL A 359 -9.60 -12.69 10.17
CA VAL A 359 -8.60 -11.61 9.99
C VAL A 359 -7.19 -12.12 10.24
N ASP A 360 -6.96 -12.85 11.33
CA ASP A 360 -5.62 -13.37 11.63
C ASP A 360 -5.16 -14.38 10.58
N SER A 361 -6.08 -15.22 10.10
CA SER A 361 -5.81 -16.15 8.99
C SER A 361 -5.42 -15.40 7.72
N GLY A 362 -6.16 -14.35 7.36
CA GLY A 362 -5.87 -13.52 6.19
C GLY A 362 -4.56 -12.74 6.30
N ASN A 363 -4.27 -12.17 7.47
CA ASN A 363 -3.01 -11.47 7.75
C ASN A 363 -1.81 -12.41 7.64
N LEU A 364 -1.91 -13.61 8.21
CA LEU A 364 -0.85 -14.62 8.11
C LEU A 364 -0.67 -15.09 6.67
N ALA A 365 -1.75 -15.45 5.97
CA ALA A 365 -1.68 -15.89 4.58
C ALA A 365 -1.09 -14.81 3.67
N GLY A 366 -1.52 -13.55 3.80
CA GLY A 366 -0.97 -12.42 3.07
C GLY A 366 0.53 -12.20 3.37
N SER A 367 0.94 -12.35 4.63
CA SER A 367 2.35 -12.24 5.03
C SER A 367 3.20 -13.37 4.42
N LEU A 368 2.74 -14.62 4.48
CA LEU A 368 3.45 -15.78 3.94
C LEU A 368 3.58 -15.73 2.41
N LEU A 369 2.52 -15.31 1.71
CA LEU A 369 2.55 -15.15 0.25
C LEU A 369 3.35 -13.93 -0.20
N THR A 370 3.60 -12.95 0.68
CA THR A 370 4.55 -11.85 0.44
C THR A 370 5.99 -12.27 0.75
N LEU A 371 6.18 -13.09 1.78
CA LEU A 371 7.46 -13.66 2.20
C LEU A 371 8.05 -14.54 1.09
N GLN A 372 7.23 -15.39 0.46
CA GLN A 372 7.67 -16.33 -0.57
C GLN A 372 8.44 -15.68 -1.74
N PRO A 373 7.91 -14.69 -2.48
CA PRO A 373 8.68 -14.01 -3.54
C PRO A 373 9.87 -13.22 -2.98
N GLY A 374 9.77 -12.72 -1.74
CA GLY A 374 10.89 -12.07 -1.05
C GLY A 374 12.08 -13.01 -0.81
N LEU A 375 11.81 -14.24 -0.40
CA LEU A 375 12.83 -15.29 -0.23
C LEU A 375 13.41 -15.70 -1.57
N LEU A 376 12.58 -15.97 -2.58
CA LEU A 376 13.05 -16.40 -3.91
C LEU A 376 13.93 -15.34 -4.58
N ALA A 377 13.65 -14.05 -4.36
CA ALA A 377 14.49 -12.95 -4.86
C ALA A 377 15.93 -12.96 -4.31
N LEU A 378 16.18 -13.59 -3.15
CA LEU A 378 17.52 -13.69 -2.56
C LEU A 378 18.50 -14.51 -3.43
N ILE A 379 17.98 -15.43 -4.24
CA ILE A 379 18.79 -16.27 -5.14
C ILE A 379 19.51 -15.39 -6.18
N ASP A 380 18.84 -14.33 -6.61
CA ASP A 380 19.34 -13.36 -7.60
C ASP A 380 19.87 -12.08 -6.94
N ALA A 381 19.93 -12.03 -5.61
CA ALA A 381 20.51 -10.92 -4.85
C ALA A 381 22.03 -11.10 -4.70
N PRO A 382 22.79 -9.99 -4.56
CA PRO A 382 24.22 -10.05 -4.26
C PRO A 382 24.51 -10.79 -2.93
N ILE A 383 25.59 -11.56 -2.89
CA ILE A 383 25.99 -12.32 -1.69
C ILE A 383 26.28 -11.44 -0.47
N LEU A 384 26.75 -10.20 -0.72
CA LEU A 384 26.89 -9.16 0.29
C LEU A 384 25.80 -8.12 0.03
N ASN A 385 24.91 -7.95 1.02
CA ASN A 385 23.77 -7.03 0.93
C ASN A 385 24.25 -5.62 0.58
N VAL A 386 23.61 -4.94 -0.38
CA VAL A 386 24.05 -3.61 -0.86
C VAL A 386 24.04 -2.51 0.21
N ARG A 387 23.31 -2.71 1.32
CA ARG A 387 23.18 -1.81 2.47
C ARG A 387 23.93 -2.28 3.72
N TRP A 388 24.84 -3.25 3.61
CA TRP A 388 25.58 -3.79 4.76
C TRP A 388 26.30 -2.69 5.58
N LEU A 389 26.88 -1.68 4.90
CA LEU A 389 27.50 -0.53 5.57
C LEU A 389 26.47 0.38 6.23
N ASP A 390 25.35 0.63 5.56
CA ASP A 390 24.29 1.49 6.08
C ASP A 390 23.70 0.88 7.37
N GLY A 391 23.50 -0.45 7.40
CA GLY A 391 23.02 -1.15 8.59
C GLY A 391 23.99 -1.11 9.78
N ILE A 392 25.30 -1.23 9.53
CA ILE A 392 26.34 -1.05 10.54
C ILE A 392 26.34 0.40 11.05
N ASN A 393 26.21 1.36 10.14
CA ASN A 393 26.12 2.78 10.50
C ASN A 393 24.91 3.08 11.38
N ASP A 394 23.72 2.56 11.05
CA ASP A 394 22.52 2.72 11.89
C ASP A 394 22.75 2.18 13.31
N THR A 395 23.41 1.02 13.43
CA THR A 395 23.75 0.42 14.73
C THR A 395 24.74 1.28 15.50
N PHE A 396 25.72 1.86 14.82
CA PHE A 396 26.69 2.79 15.41
C PHE A 396 26.04 4.11 15.84
N CYS A 397 25.12 4.67 15.05
CA CYS A 397 24.38 5.88 15.41
C CYS A 397 23.56 5.67 16.69
N VAL A 398 22.89 4.52 16.82
CA VAL A 398 22.17 4.18 18.06
C VAL A 398 23.11 4.06 19.26
N LEU A 399 24.32 3.51 19.07
CA LEU A 399 25.34 3.45 20.12
C LEU A 399 25.78 4.86 20.55
N VAL A 400 26.01 5.76 19.59
CA VAL A 400 26.38 7.16 19.85
C VAL A 400 25.28 7.87 20.63
N ASP A 401 24.02 7.72 20.22
CA ASP A 401 22.85 8.27 20.91
C ASP A 401 22.73 7.73 22.34
N ALA A 402 22.93 6.42 22.53
CA ALA A 402 22.87 5.78 23.85
C ALA A 402 24.03 6.16 24.77
N ALA A 403 25.14 6.68 24.22
CA ALA A 403 26.30 7.13 24.98
C ALA A 403 26.21 8.62 25.39
N GLU A 404 25.08 9.30 25.13
CA GLU A 404 24.80 10.69 25.53
C GLU A 404 25.97 11.66 25.27
N SER A 405 26.64 11.52 24.12
CA SER A 405 27.79 12.35 23.66
C SER A 405 29.17 12.00 24.24
N HIS A 406 29.31 10.98 25.09
CA HIS A 406 30.60 10.48 25.58
C HIS A 406 30.93 9.10 25.01
N LEU A 407 31.17 9.05 23.69
CA LEU A 407 31.66 7.84 23.04
C LEU A 407 33.07 7.51 23.56
N PRO A 408 33.33 6.30 24.09
CA PRO A 408 34.67 5.92 24.54
C PRO A 408 35.71 6.08 23.43
N ALA A 409 36.92 6.54 23.79
CA ALA A 409 38.01 6.73 22.82
C ALA A 409 38.36 5.45 22.04
N SER A 410 38.05 4.27 22.59
CA SER A 410 38.19 2.97 21.93
C SER A 410 37.37 2.82 20.64
N PHE A 411 36.31 3.62 20.44
CA PHE A 411 35.50 3.63 19.22
C PHE A 411 35.95 4.65 18.17
N GLN A 412 36.94 5.50 18.45
CA GLN A 412 37.45 6.45 17.44
C GLN A 412 37.99 5.77 16.17
N PRO A 413 38.79 4.68 16.26
CA PRO A 413 39.24 3.94 15.08
C PRO A 413 38.09 3.34 14.27
N PHE A 414 37.04 2.88 14.96
CA PHE A 414 35.83 2.38 14.31
C PHE A 414 35.13 3.49 13.52
N GLN A 415 34.91 4.66 14.14
CA GLN A 415 34.26 5.79 13.50
C GLN A 415 35.02 6.28 12.27
N GLN A 416 36.36 6.36 12.34
CA GLN A 416 37.20 6.78 11.22
C GLN A 416 37.10 5.79 10.06
N THR A 417 37.22 4.49 10.33
CA THR A 417 37.10 3.43 9.32
C THR A 417 35.71 3.42 8.68
N LEU A 418 34.65 3.53 9.47
CA LEU A 418 33.27 3.56 8.99
C LEU A 418 33.02 4.78 8.10
N THR A 419 33.47 5.97 8.52
CA THR A 419 33.29 7.22 7.76
C THR A 419 34.02 7.13 6.41
N ALA A 420 35.25 6.61 6.39
CA ALA A 420 35.99 6.40 5.14
C ALA A 420 35.30 5.37 4.23
N ALA A 421 34.73 4.31 4.79
CA ALA A 421 34.00 3.28 4.05
C ALA A 421 32.69 3.81 3.44
N LEU A 422 31.94 4.65 4.16
CA LEU A 422 30.71 5.28 3.66
C LEU A 422 30.97 6.23 2.48
N GLN A 423 32.13 6.91 2.48
CA GLN A 423 32.54 7.79 1.38
C GLN A 423 33.05 7.03 0.15
N THR A 424 33.86 5.99 0.35
CA THR A 424 34.50 5.25 -0.73
C THR A 424 33.63 4.14 -1.32
N ARG A 425 32.74 3.55 -0.50
CA ARG A 425 31.89 2.37 -0.77
C ARG A 425 32.66 1.23 -1.49
N PRO A 426 33.17 0.23 -0.75
CA PRO A 426 33.92 -0.89 -1.34
C PRO A 426 33.15 -1.57 -2.48
N THR A 427 33.79 -1.71 -3.64
CA THR A 427 33.16 -2.26 -4.86
C THR A 427 33.59 -3.69 -5.19
N THR A 428 34.60 -4.22 -4.50
CA THR A 428 35.11 -5.60 -4.69
C THR A 428 34.99 -6.40 -3.40
N LEU A 429 34.92 -7.72 -3.49
CA LEU A 429 34.79 -8.56 -2.30
C LEU A 429 36.01 -8.44 -1.37
N GLU A 430 37.22 -8.28 -1.93
CA GLU A 430 38.46 -8.14 -1.16
C GLU A 430 38.51 -6.83 -0.38
N SER A 431 38.10 -5.72 -1.02
CA SER A 431 38.02 -4.42 -0.35
C SER A 431 36.90 -4.38 0.69
N ALA A 432 35.76 -5.01 0.40
CA ALA A 432 34.66 -5.14 1.35
C ALA A 432 35.05 -5.99 2.57
N TYR A 433 35.71 -7.13 2.35
CA TYR A 433 36.20 -8.00 3.42
C TYR A 433 37.24 -7.31 4.30
N SER A 434 38.25 -6.66 3.69
CA SER A 434 39.28 -5.93 4.45
C SER A 434 38.66 -4.83 5.31
N CYS A 435 37.67 -4.12 4.77
CA CYS A 435 36.91 -3.11 5.53
C CYS A 435 36.11 -3.74 6.68
N LEU A 436 35.40 -4.84 6.42
CA LEU A 436 34.60 -5.55 7.42
C LEU A 436 35.46 -6.10 8.56
N ASP A 437 36.63 -6.65 8.24
CA ASP A 437 37.53 -7.21 9.23
C ASP A 437 38.13 -6.12 10.14
N ALA A 438 38.50 -4.96 9.56
CA ALA A 438 38.91 -3.79 10.33
C ALA A 438 37.79 -3.26 11.24
N LEU A 439 36.57 -3.10 10.70
CA LEU A 439 35.40 -2.68 11.48
C LEU A 439 35.09 -3.66 12.61
N THR A 440 35.16 -4.97 12.36
CA THR A 440 34.92 -6.00 13.37
C THR A 440 35.95 -5.92 14.49
N THR A 441 37.24 -5.84 14.14
CA THR A 441 38.36 -5.73 15.10
C THR A 441 38.22 -4.47 15.98
N HIS A 442 37.88 -3.33 15.38
CA HIS A 442 37.68 -2.08 16.12
C HIS A 442 36.42 -2.13 17.00
N ALA A 443 35.32 -2.72 16.54
CA ALA A 443 34.11 -2.86 17.34
C ALA A 443 34.33 -3.76 18.57
N GLU A 444 35.03 -4.88 18.41
CA GLU A 444 35.38 -5.79 19.51
C GLU A 444 36.31 -5.13 20.53
N SER A 445 37.32 -4.38 20.05
CA SER A 445 38.18 -3.56 20.92
C SER A 445 37.37 -2.51 21.69
N GLY A 446 36.35 -1.91 21.06
CA GLY A 446 35.40 -0.99 21.67
C GLY A 446 34.60 -1.62 22.81
N VAL A 447 34.12 -2.86 22.63
CA VAL A 447 33.38 -3.62 23.64
C VAL A 447 34.25 -3.91 24.87
N HIS A 448 35.52 -4.30 24.69
CA HIS A 448 36.41 -4.56 25.83
C HIS A 448 36.59 -3.35 26.75
N GLY A 449 36.51 -2.13 26.21
CA GLY A 449 36.53 -0.88 26.99
C GLY A 449 35.18 -0.45 27.58
N ASN A 450 34.07 -1.07 27.19
CA ASN A 450 32.71 -0.71 27.63
C ASN A 450 31.76 -1.92 27.64
N ALA A 451 32.17 -2.99 28.33
CA ALA A 451 31.51 -4.29 28.26
C ALA A 451 30.05 -4.29 28.77
N ALA A 452 29.66 -3.30 29.59
CA ALA A 452 28.30 -3.15 30.09
C ALA A 452 27.34 -2.51 29.07
N ASN A 453 27.83 -1.93 27.97
CA ASN A 453 26.99 -1.30 26.97
C ASN A 453 26.47 -2.34 25.95
N GLU A 454 25.17 -2.62 25.99
CA GLU A 454 24.53 -3.60 25.11
C GLU A 454 24.60 -3.21 23.62
N TRP A 455 24.57 -1.91 23.28
CA TRP A 455 24.69 -1.45 21.89
C TRP A 455 26.09 -1.61 21.33
N ALA A 456 27.13 -1.52 22.18
CA ALA A 456 28.48 -1.86 21.79
C ALA A 456 28.58 -3.35 21.42
N GLN A 457 27.96 -4.22 22.23
CA GLN A 457 27.91 -5.66 21.94
C GLN A 457 27.08 -5.97 20.68
N ALA A 458 25.96 -5.26 20.48
CA ALA A 458 25.14 -5.40 19.28
C ALA A 458 25.91 -4.99 18.01
N LEU A 459 26.69 -3.91 18.07
CA LEU A 459 27.53 -3.45 16.97
C LEU A 459 28.63 -4.48 16.62
N ALA A 460 29.37 -4.96 17.63
CA ALA A 460 30.42 -5.96 17.40
C ALA A 460 29.85 -7.27 16.83
N ARG A 461 28.70 -7.72 17.34
CA ARG A 461 27.98 -8.89 16.82
C ARG A 461 27.54 -8.67 15.38
N HIS A 462 27.00 -7.51 15.05
CA HIS A 462 26.57 -7.17 13.70
C HIS A 462 27.75 -7.24 12.71
N CYS A 463 28.86 -6.55 13.00
CA CYS A 463 30.06 -6.60 12.15
C CYS A 463 30.55 -8.03 11.93
N ARG A 464 30.61 -8.81 13.02
CA ARG A 464 31.05 -10.21 12.99
C ARG A 464 30.13 -11.09 12.14
N GLU A 465 28.82 -11.02 12.35
CA GLU A 465 27.87 -11.85 11.59
C GLU A 465 27.93 -11.56 10.08
N VAL A 466 28.12 -10.30 9.68
CA VAL A 466 28.27 -9.92 8.27
C VAL A 466 29.60 -10.42 7.69
N ARG A 467 30.71 -10.27 8.42
CA ARG A 467 32.03 -10.78 8.01
C ARG A 467 32.02 -12.30 7.86
N ASP A 468 31.49 -13.01 8.85
CA ASP A 468 31.48 -14.47 8.89
C ASP A 468 30.56 -15.06 7.81
N GLU A 469 29.43 -14.41 7.50
CA GLU A 469 28.59 -14.76 6.34
C GLU A 469 29.35 -14.60 5.02
N LEU A 470 30.07 -13.49 4.85
CA LEU A 470 30.87 -13.25 3.65
C LEU A 470 31.96 -14.33 3.50
N LEU A 471 32.65 -14.68 4.58
CA LEU A 471 33.65 -15.77 4.58
C LEU A 471 33.04 -17.14 4.30
N SER A 472 31.80 -17.40 4.75
CA SER A 472 31.12 -18.66 4.45
C SER A 472 30.84 -18.82 2.96
N LEU A 473 30.48 -17.74 2.27
CA LEU A 473 30.18 -17.74 0.82
C LEU A 473 31.41 -17.51 -0.06
N ALA A 474 32.46 -16.86 0.46
CA ALA A 474 33.70 -16.55 -0.26
C ALA A 474 34.94 -16.91 0.61
N PRO A 475 35.19 -18.19 0.90
CA PRO A 475 36.22 -18.64 1.83
C PRO A 475 37.66 -18.30 1.38
N TRP A 476 37.89 -18.07 0.09
CA TRP A 476 39.19 -17.66 -0.44
C TRP A 476 39.66 -16.29 0.09
N LEU A 477 38.74 -15.45 0.61
CA LEU A 477 39.05 -14.14 1.17
C LEU A 477 39.86 -14.23 2.48
N ALA A 478 39.81 -15.37 3.19
CA ALA A 478 40.61 -15.59 4.39
C ALA A 478 42.08 -15.93 4.10
N THR A 479 42.39 -16.34 2.88
CA THR A 479 43.75 -16.67 2.42
C THR A 479 44.30 -15.55 1.53
N SER A 480 45.64 -15.41 1.44
CA SER A 480 46.26 -14.43 0.54
C SER A 480 45.64 -14.49 -0.86
N PRO A 481 45.38 -13.33 -1.51
CA PRO A 481 44.57 -13.27 -2.72
C PRO A 481 45.15 -14.18 -3.81
N PRO A 482 44.29 -14.86 -4.61
CA PRO A 482 44.75 -15.68 -5.72
C PRO A 482 45.65 -14.86 -6.65
N THR A 483 46.76 -15.47 -7.09
CA THR A 483 47.81 -14.86 -7.91
C THR A 483 47.34 -14.36 -9.28
N SER A 484 46.16 -14.80 -9.72
CA SER A 484 45.42 -14.24 -10.86
C SER A 484 44.07 -13.70 -10.37
N PRO A 485 43.62 -12.53 -10.87
CA PRO A 485 42.25 -12.10 -10.64
C PRO A 485 41.31 -13.18 -11.19
N LEU A 486 40.48 -13.77 -10.32
CA LEU A 486 39.46 -14.73 -10.72
C LEU A 486 38.66 -14.14 -11.89
N PRO A 487 38.47 -14.86 -13.02
CA PRO A 487 37.82 -14.32 -14.22
C PRO A 487 36.39 -13.80 -14.02
N LEU A 488 35.79 -13.97 -12.85
CA LEU A 488 34.51 -13.40 -12.49
C LEU A 488 34.49 -12.97 -11.04
N VAL A 489 34.48 -11.65 -10.76
CA VAL A 489 33.63 -11.09 -9.70
C VAL A 489 33.29 -9.60 -9.96
N LYS A 490 32.97 -9.23 -11.19
CA LYS A 490 31.94 -8.20 -11.38
C LYS A 490 30.71 -9.01 -11.73
N GLY A 491 29.68 -9.00 -10.88
CA GLY A 491 28.37 -9.52 -11.26
C GLY A 491 27.99 -8.97 -12.64
N ALA A 492 27.08 -9.59 -13.38
CA ALA A 492 26.81 -9.25 -14.79
C ALA A 492 26.55 -7.74 -15.09
N GLN A 493 26.36 -6.90 -14.05
CA GLN A 493 26.18 -5.45 -14.10
C GLN A 493 27.24 -4.59 -13.34
N GLY A 494 28.38 -5.14 -12.91
CA GLY A 494 29.47 -4.35 -12.29
C GLY A 494 29.46 -4.20 -10.76
N GLY A 495 28.81 -5.12 -10.02
CA GLY A 495 28.77 -5.16 -8.55
C GLY A 495 29.20 -6.51 -7.95
N PHE A 496 28.87 -6.76 -6.66
CA PHE A 496 29.09 -8.06 -6.00
C PHE A 496 28.34 -9.19 -6.72
N PRO A 497 28.85 -10.43 -6.72
CA PRO A 497 28.21 -11.54 -7.42
C PRO A 497 26.93 -11.94 -6.70
N THR A 498 25.97 -12.44 -7.46
CA THR A 498 24.73 -13.01 -6.92
C THR A 498 24.95 -14.42 -6.39
N LEU A 499 24.04 -14.88 -5.53
CA LEU A 499 24.08 -16.26 -5.03
C LEU A 499 23.99 -17.28 -6.19
N ARG A 500 23.18 -16.99 -7.22
CA ARG A 500 23.08 -17.82 -8.44
C ARG A 500 24.37 -17.85 -9.25
N GLU A 501 25.04 -16.71 -9.41
CA GLU A 501 26.34 -16.66 -10.10
C GLU A 501 27.38 -17.48 -9.34
N LEU A 502 27.43 -17.35 -8.02
CA LEU A 502 28.35 -18.11 -7.16
C LEU A 502 28.09 -19.63 -7.23
N ALA A 503 26.82 -20.06 -7.23
CA ALA A 503 26.44 -21.47 -7.33
C ALA A 503 26.81 -22.14 -8.68
N LYS A 504 27.11 -21.33 -9.71
CA LYS A 504 27.52 -21.78 -11.04
C LYS A 504 29.02 -21.58 -11.30
N LEU A 505 29.77 -21.06 -10.31
CA LEU A 505 31.16 -20.65 -10.50
C LEU A 505 32.07 -21.80 -10.94
N GLU A 506 31.86 -23.00 -10.40
CA GLU A 506 32.60 -24.22 -10.78
C GLU A 506 32.41 -24.61 -12.26
N LEU A 507 31.21 -24.36 -12.82
CA LEU A 507 30.90 -24.70 -14.22
C LEU A 507 31.50 -23.71 -15.22
N LEU A 508 31.94 -22.55 -14.75
CA LEU A 508 32.45 -21.46 -15.57
C LEU A 508 33.98 -21.42 -15.65
N LEU A 509 34.67 -22.16 -14.77
CA LEU A 509 36.13 -22.16 -14.65
C LEU A 509 36.73 -23.44 -15.22
N THR A 510 37.98 -23.33 -15.72
CA THR A 510 38.74 -24.52 -16.11
C THR A 510 39.22 -25.30 -14.88
N PRO A 511 39.52 -26.62 -15.00
CA PRO A 511 40.00 -27.42 -13.87
C PRO A 511 41.27 -26.87 -13.19
N GLU A 512 42.11 -26.14 -13.92
CA GLU A 512 43.34 -25.51 -13.42
C GLU A 512 43.07 -24.22 -12.62
N GLU A 513 41.93 -23.55 -12.87
CA GLU A 513 41.49 -22.34 -12.17
C GLU A 513 40.60 -22.64 -10.95
N CYS A 514 40.09 -23.87 -10.85
CA CYS A 514 39.12 -24.28 -9.83
C CYS A 514 39.82 -24.82 -8.56
N SER A 515 40.16 -23.91 -7.64
CA SER A 515 40.70 -24.29 -6.32
C SER A 515 39.64 -24.97 -5.42
N PRO A 516 40.04 -25.78 -4.41
CA PRO A 516 39.10 -26.37 -3.45
C PRO A 516 38.20 -25.35 -2.74
N LEU A 517 38.73 -24.15 -2.46
CA LEU A 517 37.96 -23.06 -1.83
C LEU A 517 36.85 -22.52 -2.74
N ILE A 518 37.05 -22.54 -4.06
CA ILE A 518 36.04 -22.13 -5.04
C ILE A 518 34.94 -23.20 -5.17
N GLN A 519 35.32 -24.48 -5.12
CA GLN A 519 34.36 -25.59 -5.07
C GLN A 519 33.50 -25.52 -3.82
N ASP A 520 34.11 -25.24 -2.65
CA ASP A 520 33.39 -25.06 -1.40
C ASP A 520 32.41 -23.88 -1.45
N ALA A 521 32.81 -22.76 -2.05
CA ALA A 521 31.93 -21.61 -2.24
C ALA A 521 30.72 -21.93 -3.12
N SER A 522 30.95 -22.59 -4.27
CA SER A 522 29.90 -23.05 -5.18
C SER A 522 28.92 -23.98 -4.45
N ARG A 523 29.45 -24.96 -3.71
CA ARG A 523 28.66 -25.90 -2.88
C ARG A 523 27.85 -25.19 -1.80
N HIS A 524 28.45 -24.26 -1.05
CA HIS A 524 27.75 -23.47 -0.03
C HIS A 524 26.61 -22.63 -0.65
N ALA A 525 26.85 -22.02 -1.81
CA ALA A 525 25.82 -21.28 -2.53
C ALA A 525 24.66 -22.19 -3.00
N GLN A 526 24.96 -23.38 -3.53
CA GLN A 526 23.94 -24.36 -3.92
C GLN A 526 23.09 -24.83 -2.73
N VAL A 527 23.74 -25.17 -1.60
CA VAL A 527 23.04 -25.51 -0.35
C VAL A 527 22.15 -24.36 0.11
N ARG A 528 22.62 -23.12 -0.02
CA ARG A 528 21.86 -21.94 0.35
C ARG A 528 20.64 -21.72 -0.54
N ILE A 529 20.77 -21.90 -1.86
CA ILE A 529 19.65 -21.83 -2.81
C ILE A 529 18.60 -22.88 -2.47
N ALA A 530 19.00 -24.13 -2.23
CA ALA A 530 18.08 -25.20 -1.87
C ALA A 530 17.33 -24.90 -0.55
N ALA A 531 18.01 -24.31 0.44
CA ALA A 531 17.37 -23.88 1.69
C ALA A 531 16.34 -22.75 1.44
N ILE A 532 16.67 -21.76 0.59
CA ILE A 532 15.74 -20.68 0.22
C ILE A 532 14.48 -21.24 -0.45
N GLU A 533 14.66 -22.11 -1.46
CA GLU A 533 13.55 -22.72 -2.20
C GLU A 533 12.66 -23.55 -1.26
N TYR A 534 13.27 -24.33 -0.35
CA TYR A 534 12.53 -25.10 0.65
C TYR A 534 11.70 -24.22 1.59
N VAL A 535 12.29 -23.16 2.15
CA VAL A 535 11.59 -22.23 3.06
C VAL A 535 10.48 -21.48 2.32
N ALA A 536 10.72 -21.07 1.06
CA ALA A 536 9.72 -20.42 0.21
C ALA A 536 8.54 -21.36 -0.12
N LEU A 537 8.81 -22.65 -0.36
CA LEU A 537 7.76 -23.65 -0.55
C LEU A 537 6.92 -23.82 0.72
N GLN A 538 7.57 -23.98 1.89
CA GLN A 538 6.87 -24.11 3.17
C GLN A 538 5.99 -22.88 3.48
N ALA A 539 6.47 -21.67 3.18
CA ALA A 539 5.66 -20.46 3.33
C ALA A 539 4.37 -20.52 2.48
N GLY A 540 4.48 -20.95 1.22
CA GLY A 540 3.33 -21.11 0.33
C GLY A 540 2.34 -22.17 0.81
N GLU A 541 2.82 -23.32 1.28
CA GLU A 541 1.98 -24.40 1.83
C GLU A 541 1.21 -23.95 3.08
N LEU A 542 1.88 -23.24 4.00
CA LEU A 542 1.26 -22.75 5.24
C LEU A 542 0.25 -21.61 5.00
N ALA A 543 0.31 -20.94 3.84
CA ALA A 543 -0.64 -19.91 3.47
C ALA A 543 -1.98 -20.47 2.96
N HIS A 544 -2.07 -21.76 2.69
CA HIS A 544 -3.30 -22.39 2.20
C HIS A 544 -4.19 -22.85 3.36
N MET A 545 -5.28 -22.15 3.59
CA MET A 545 -6.27 -22.41 4.66
C MET A 545 -7.67 -22.49 4.05
N ASP A 546 -8.56 -23.34 4.57
CA ASP A 546 -9.90 -23.59 4.02
C ASP A 546 -10.96 -22.58 4.51
N TYR A 547 -11.33 -21.60 3.67
CA TYR A 547 -12.29 -20.55 4.05
C TYR A 547 -13.78 -20.99 4.04
N ASP A 548 -14.13 -22.18 3.54
CA ASP A 548 -15.54 -22.57 3.30
C ASP A 548 -16.41 -22.46 4.56
N PHE A 549 -15.89 -22.93 5.71
CA PHE A 549 -16.65 -22.92 6.96
C PHE A 549 -16.76 -21.53 7.60
N LEU A 550 -15.91 -20.58 7.20
CA LEU A 550 -15.97 -19.17 7.64
C LEU A 550 -16.84 -18.32 6.71
N PHE A 551 -17.08 -18.78 5.49
CA PHE A 551 -17.81 -18.04 4.47
C PHE A 551 -19.34 -18.18 4.64
N ASP A 552 -20.03 -17.04 4.60
CA ASP A 552 -21.49 -16.95 4.57
C ASP A 552 -21.93 -16.77 3.11
N GLU A 553 -22.36 -17.85 2.46
CA GLU A 553 -22.79 -17.84 1.07
C GLU A 553 -23.95 -16.88 0.79
N ALA A 554 -24.86 -16.69 1.77
CA ALA A 554 -26.04 -15.85 1.59
C ALA A 554 -25.70 -14.35 1.61
N ARG A 555 -24.70 -13.97 2.41
CA ARG A 555 -24.23 -12.58 2.52
C ARG A 555 -23.02 -12.28 1.65
N HIS A 556 -22.35 -13.32 1.14
CA HIS A 556 -21.03 -13.27 0.52
C HIS A 556 -19.97 -12.63 1.43
N LEU A 557 -20.05 -12.83 2.75
CA LEU A 557 -19.12 -12.24 3.73
C LEU A 557 -18.43 -13.33 4.55
N LEU A 558 -17.28 -13.00 5.13
CA LEU A 558 -16.61 -13.86 6.11
C LEU A 558 -17.14 -13.58 7.51
N ALA A 559 -17.43 -14.63 8.27
CA ALA A 559 -17.69 -14.52 9.70
C ALA A 559 -16.48 -13.94 10.44
N ILE A 560 -16.68 -13.37 11.63
CA ILE A 560 -15.56 -12.88 12.47
C ILE A 560 -14.58 -14.01 12.78
N GLY A 561 -15.12 -15.19 13.05
CA GLY A 561 -14.35 -16.40 13.24
C GLY A 561 -15.21 -17.59 13.64
N TYR A 562 -14.53 -18.59 14.20
CA TYR A 562 -15.12 -19.89 14.51
C TYR A 562 -14.54 -20.45 15.81
N ASN A 563 -15.43 -20.80 16.74
CA ASN A 563 -15.08 -21.52 17.96
C ASN A 563 -15.04 -23.02 17.67
N VAL A 564 -13.85 -23.61 17.72
CA VAL A 564 -13.63 -25.02 17.37
C VAL A 564 -14.14 -25.94 18.46
N SER A 565 -13.99 -25.55 19.73
CA SER A 565 -14.48 -26.32 20.88
C SER A 565 -15.99 -26.44 20.88
N GLU A 566 -16.70 -25.37 20.53
CA GLU A 566 -18.17 -25.33 20.42
C GLU A 566 -18.68 -25.79 19.05
N ARG A 567 -17.78 -25.99 18.07
CA ARG A 567 -18.11 -26.20 16.65
C ARG A 567 -19.09 -25.18 16.10
N ARG A 568 -18.86 -23.92 16.45
CA ARG A 568 -19.80 -22.82 16.21
C ARG A 568 -19.12 -21.68 15.47
N ARG A 569 -19.68 -21.32 14.32
CA ARG A 569 -19.34 -20.09 13.60
C ARG A 569 -20.00 -18.89 14.29
N ASP A 570 -19.32 -17.76 14.31
CA ASP A 570 -19.93 -16.53 14.79
C ASP A 570 -21.03 -16.02 13.87
N ALA A 571 -22.02 -15.35 14.47
CA ALA A 571 -23.16 -14.80 13.74
C ALA A 571 -22.87 -13.44 13.08
N SER A 572 -21.80 -12.77 13.53
CA SER A 572 -21.34 -11.49 12.99
C SER A 572 -20.33 -11.74 11.88
N ASN A 573 -20.30 -10.84 10.91
CA ASN A 573 -19.43 -10.93 9.73
C ASN A 573 -18.62 -9.63 9.58
N TYR A 574 -17.48 -9.71 8.91
CA TYR A 574 -16.75 -8.52 8.45
C TYR A 574 -17.45 -7.95 7.22
N ASP A 575 -18.01 -6.75 7.35
CA ASP A 575 -18.90 -6.16 6.36
C ASP A 575 -18.48 -4.76 5.92
N LEU A 576 -17.26 -4.30 6.20
CA LEU A 576 -16.76 -2.96 5.82
C LEU A 576 -15.50 -3.07 4.97
N LEU A 577 -15.41 -2.23 3.92
CA LEU A 577 -14.21 -2.14 3.09
C LEU A 577 -13.05 -1.41 3.79
N ALA A 578 -13.37 -0.43 4.66
CA ALA A 578 -12.40 0.22 5.53
C ALA A 578 -12.17 -0.60 6.80
N SER A 579 -11.52 -1.76 6.62
CA SER A 579 -11.09 -2.66 7.68
C SER A 579 -9.85 -3.42 7.23
N GLU A 580 -9.06 -3.86 8.20
CA GLU A 580 -7.98 -4.83 8.08
C GLU A 580 -8.45 -6.14 7.42
N ALA A 581 -9.72 -6.52 7.63
CA ALA A 581 -10.32 -7.74 7.06
C ALA A 581 -10.35 -7.76 5.53
N ARG A 582 -10.25 -6.59 4.87
CA ARG A 582 -10.18 -6.53 3.40
C ARG A 582 -8.99 -7.29 2.85
N LEU A 583 -7.89 -7.38 3.61
CA LEU A 583 -6.74 -8.19 3.21
C LEU A 583 -7.13 -9.66 3.12
N CYS A 584 -7.83 -10.21 4.12
CA CYS A 584 -8.30 -11.58 4.10
C CYS A 584 -9.18 -11.87 2.87
N SER A 585 -10.17 -11.02 2.60
CA SER A 585 -11.02 -11.10 1.41
C SER A 585 -10.20 -11.10 0.12
N PHE A 586 -9.24 -10.18 -0.02
CA PHE A 586 -8.39 -10.12 -1.21
C PHE A 586 -7.57 -11.39 -1.41
N ILE A 587 -6.93 -11.89 -0.34
CA ILE A 587 -6.07 -13.08 -0.39
C ILE A 587 -6.89 -14.31 -0.78
N ALA A 588 -8.05 -14.51 -0.15
CA ALA A 588 -8.89 -15.67 -0.40
C ALA A 588 -9.48 -15.67 -1.82
N ILE A 589 -9.83 -14.49 -2.37
CA ILE A 589 -10.21 -14.34 -3.78
C ILE A 589 -9.02 -14.65 -4.70
N ALA A 590 -7.84 -14.12 -4.39
CA ALA A 590 -6.65 -14.31 -5.22
C ALA A 590 -6.16 -15.77 -5.23
N GLN A 591 -6.39 -16.52 -4.15
CA GLN A 591 -6.17 -17.97 -4.09
C GLN A 591 -7.28 -18.78 -4.78
N GLY A 592 -8.35 -18.14 -5.27
CA GLY A 592 -9.49 -18.79 -5.92
C GLY A 592 -10.43 -19.52 -4.97
N GLN A 593 -10.33 -19.27 -3.66
CA GLN A 593 -11.18 -19.91 -2.65
C GLN A 593 -12.49 -19.17 -2.42
N LEU A 594 -12.51 -17.85 -2.61
CA LEU A 594 -13.72 -17.04 -2.52
C LEU A 594 -14.08 -16.39 -3.85
N PRO A 595 -15.39 -16.19 -4.14
CA PRO A 595 -15.85 -15.50 -5.32
C PRO A 595 -15.59 -13.99 -5.23
N GLN A 596 -15.43 -13.28 -6.35
CA GLN A 596 -15.15 -11.83 -6.36
C GLN A 596 -16.28 -11.00 -5.74
N GLU A 597 -17.50 -11.54 -5.74
CA GLU A 597 -18.68 -11.00 -5.07
C GLU A 597 -18.42 -10.70 -3.60
N ASN A 598 -17.54 -11.45 -2.93
CA ASN A 598 -17.13 -11.16 -1.56
C ASN A 598 -16.52 -9.76 -1.41
N TRP A 599 -15.66 -9.34 -2.35
CA TRP A 599 -15.05 -8.02 -2.32
C TRP A 599 -16.09 -6.92 -2.44
N PHE A 600 -17.10 -7.10 -3.30
CA PHE A 600 -18.15 -6.12 -3.55
C PHE A 600 -19.27 -6.13 -2.49
N ALA A 601 -19.39 -7.21 -1.72
CA ALA A 601 -20.29 -7.31 -0.58
C ALA A 601 -19.83 -6.47 0.63
N LEU A 602 -18.53 -6.15 0.73
CA LEU A 602 -18.02 -5.24 1.77
C LEU A 602 -18.70 -3.85 1.65
N GLY A 603 -19.02 -3.23 2.77
CA GLY A 603 -19.74 -1.97 2.83
C GLY A 603 -18.89 -0.78 2.41
N ARG A 604 -19.42 0.05 1.50
CA ARG A 604 -18.85 1.35 1.10
C ARG A 604 -19.52 2.51 1.85
N LEU A 605 -19.60 2.43 3.17
CA LEU A 605 -20.24 3.47 3.98
C LEU A 605 -19.40 4.75 3.95
N LEU A 606 -19.90 5.78 3.27
CA LEU A 606 -19.17 7.03 3.05
C LEU A 606 -19.64 8.15 3.97
N VAL A 607 -18.69 8.88 4.55
CA VAL A 607 -18.91 10.14 5.28
C VAL A 607 -18.02 11.25 4.73
N MET A 608 -18.37 12.49 5.06
CA MET A 608 -17.53 13.65 4.78
C MET A 608 -16.68 13.96 6.01
N ALA A 609 -15.37 13.82 5.89
CA ALA A 609 -14.41 14.22 6.92
C ALA A 609 -13.47 15.27 6.33
N GLY A 610 -13.41 16.46 6.94
CA GLY A 610 -12.56 17.55 6.43
C GLY A 610 -12.95 18.08 5.05
N GLY A 611 -14.19 17.84 4.59
CA GLY A 611 -14.64 18.28 3.26
C GLY A 611 -14.37 17.27 2.13
N GLU A 612 -13.82 16.10 2.45
CA GLU A 612 -13.60 15.01 1.49
C GLU A 612 -14.35 13.72 1.87
N PRO A 613 -14.78 12.91 0.88
CA PRO A 613 -15.39 11.61 1.12
C PRO A 613 -14.36 10.62 1.67
N THR A 614 -14.73 9.90 2.73
CA THR A 614 -13.95 8.79 3.30
C THR A 614 -14.86 7.66 3.72
N LEU A 615 -14.36 6.42 3.62
CA LEU A 615 -15.06 5.26 4.14
C LEU A 615 -15.02 5.25 5.67
N LEU A 616 -16.13 4.85 6.29
CA LEU A 616 -16.19 4.57 7.72
C LEU A 616 -15.65 3.17 8.01
N SER A 617 -14.86 3.09 9.08
CA SER A 617 -14.50 1.83 9.72
C SER A 617 -15.37 1.59 10.96
N TRP A 618 -15.22 0.43 11.60
CA TRP A 618 -16.02 0.12 12.79
C TRP A 618 -15.63 1.01 13.97
N SER A 619 -14.34 1.02 14.31
CA SER A 619 -13.84 1.74 15.49
C SER A 619 -13.27 3.12 15.19
N GLY A 620 -12.94 3.43 13.93
CA GLY A 620 -12.23 4.66 13.57
C GLY A 620 -10.76 4.63 13.97
N SER A 621 -10.21 3.43 14.21
CA SER A 621 -8.82 3.19 14.58
C SER A 621 -7.93 3.32 13.34
N MET A 622 -6.72 3.86 13.49
CA MET A 622 -5.81 4.06 12.35
C MET A 622 -5.45 2.75 11.63
N PHE A 623 -5.26 1.65 12.39
CA PHE A 623 -4.84 0.38 11.82
C PHE A 623 -5.84 -0.20 10.80
N GLU A 624 -7.15 -0.03 11.02
CA GLU A 624 -8.22 -0.55 10.14
C GLU A 624 -8.02 -0.05 8.71
N TYR A 625 -7.48 1.17 8.56
CA TYR A 625 -7.19 1.79 7.28
C TYR A 625 -5.80 1.43 6.76
N LEU A 626 -4.77 1.50 7.62
CA LEU A 626 -3.38 1.55 7.18
C LEU A 626 -2.62 0.22 7.30
N MET A 627 -3.02 -0.70 8.17
CA MET A 627 -2.35 -2.00 8.31
C MET A 627 -2.29 -2.76 6.98
N PRO A 628 -3.36 -2.84 6.16
CA PRO A 628 -3.27 -3.53 4.88
C PRO A 628 -2.21 -2.93 3.94
N LEU A 629 -1.92 -1.62 4.03
CA LEU A 629 -0.95 -0.94 3.18
C LEU A 629 0.49 -1.41 3.40
N LEU A 630 0.78 -2.13 4.49
CA LEU A 630 2.12 -2.68 4.75
C LEU A 630 2.57 -3.62 3.64
N ILE A 631 1.64 -4.40 3.06
CA ILE A 631 1.92 -5.35 1.98
C ILE A 631 1.03 -5.14 0.75
N MET A 632 -0.20 -4.64 0.90
CA MET A 632 -1.14 -4.47 -0.19
C MET A 632 -0.97 -3.09 -0.84
N PRO A 633 -0.72 -3.00 -2.16
CA PRO A 633 -0.56 -1.72 -2.84
C PRO A 633 -1.84 -0.90 -2.85
N THR A 634 -1.67 0.43 -2.91
CA THR A 634 -2.75 1.39 -3.17
C THR A 634 -2.42 2.20 -4.41
N TYR A 635 -3.45 2.66 -5.12
CA TYR A 635 -3.31 3.40 -6.37
C TYR A 635 -3.89 4.80 -6.21
N GLU A 636 -3.15 5.80 -6.70
CA GLU A 636 -3.55 7.21 -6.58
C GLU A 636 -4.94 7.46 -7.18
N ASN A 637 -5.74 8.30 -6.52
CA ASN A 637 -7.10 8.67 -6.94
C ASN A 637 -8.11 7.51 -6.93
N THR A 638 -7.86 6.49 -6.12
CA THR A 638 -8.85 5.44 -5.81
C THR A 638 -9.60 5.74 -4.52
N LEU A 639 -10.73 5.06 -4.32
CA LEU A 639 -11.54 5.19 -3.11
C LEU A 639 -10.74 4.85 -1.84
N LEU A 640 -9.95 3.78 -1.87
CA LEU A 640 -9.11 3.36 -0.75
C LEU A 640 -7.98 4.36 -0.49
N ASP A 641 -7.32 4.83 -1.54
CA ASP A 641 -6.27 5.85 -1.44
C ASP A 641 -6.76 7.13 -0.78
N GLN A 642 -7.88 7.68 -1.27
CA GLN A 642 -8.51 8.85 -0.68
C GLN A 642 -8.93 8.61 0.78
N THR A 643 -9.52 7.44 1.07
CA THR A 643 -9.92 7.09 2.44
C THR A 643 -8.73 7.14 3.39
N CYS A 644 -7.58 6.55 3.01
CA CYS A 644 -6.37 6.56 3.83
C CYS A 644 -5.82 7.98 4.05
N LEU A 645 -5.79 8.82 3.00
CA LEU A 645 -5.35 10.22 3.09
C LEU A 645 -6.24 11.04 4.03
N VAL A 646 -7.56 10.89 3.91
CA VAL A 646 -8.54 11.61 4.73
C VAL A 646 -8.52 11.12 6.18
N ALA A 647 -8.37 9.81 6.41
CA ALA A 647 -8.27 9.24 7.75
C ALA A 647 -7.07 9.82 8.53
N VAL A 648 -5.88 9.88 7.89
CA VAL A 648 -4.67 10.48 8.50
C VAL A 648 -4.86 11.98 8.72
N SER A 649 -5.42 12.70 7.75
CA SER A 649 -5.69 14.14 7.88
C SER A 649 -6.63 14.45 9.05
N ARG A 650 -7.67 13.62 9.23
CA ARG A 650 -8.62 13.75 10.34
C ARG A 650 -7.99 13.43 11.69
N GLN A 651 -7.09 12.45 11.75
CA GLN A 651 -6.31 12.12 12.94
C GLN A 651 -5.38 13.27 13.37
N ILE A 652 -4.67 13.88 12.41
CA ILE A 652 -3.84 15.08 12.64
C ILE A 652 -4.70 16.22 13.21
N ALA A 653 -5.82 16.52 12.54
CA ALA A 653 -6.74 17.58 12.96
C ALA A 653 -7.31 17.32 14.36
N TYR A 654 -7.63 16.07 14.70
CA TYR A 654 -8.15 15.71 16.02
C TYR A 654 -7.08 15.87 17.12
N GLY A 655 -5.83 15.47 16.87
CA GLY A 655 -4.72 15.71 17.81
C GLY A 655 -4.52 17.21 18.07
N GLN A 656 -4.56 18.04 17.02
CA GLN A 656 -4.49 19.50 17.14
C GLN A 656 -5.67 20.06 17.95
N GLN A 657 -6.90 19.61 17.69
CA GLN A 657 -8.10 20.01 18.44
C GLN A 657 -8.00 19.68 19.93
N ARG A 658 -7.32 18.57 20.27
CA ARG A 658 -7.13 18.10 21.64
C ARG A 658 -5.86 18.63 22.31
N GLY A 659 -4.99 19.32 21.57
CA GLY A 659 -3.72 19.83 22.08
C GLY A 659 -2.65 18.75 22.38
N VAL A 660 -2.80 17.54 21.84
CA VAL A 660 -1.89 16.40 22.07
C VAL A 660 -1.24 15.95 20.75
N PRO A 661 -0.16 15.14 20.78
CA PRO A 661 0.27 14.39 19.59
C PRO A 661 -0.88 13.55 19.03
N TRP A 662 -0.81 13.15 17.76
CA TRP A 662 -1.84 12.34 17.12
C TRP A 662 -1.39 10.89 16.90
N GLY A 663 -2.31 10.03 16.45
CA GLY A 663 -2.09 8.59 16.28
C GLY A 663 -2.98 7.76 17.20
N VAL A 664 -4.30 7.87 17.06
CA VAL A 664 -5.26 7.09 17.85
C VAL A 664 -5.55 5.77 17.12
N SER A 665 -5.37 4.66 17.83
CA SER A 665 -5.69 3.32 17.35
C SER A 665 -5.87 2.40 18.57
N GLU A 666 -6.31 1.17 18.37
CA GLU A 666 -6.28 0.10 19.36
C GLU A 666 -4.91 -0.03 20.05
N SER A 667 -4.91 -0.07 21.38
CA SER A 667 -3.67 -0.09 22.13
C SER A 667 -3.89 -0.51 23.58
N GLY A 668 -2.77 -0.74 24.27
CA GLY A 668 -2.73 -0.70 25.72
C GLY A 668 -3.17 0.67 26.26
N TYR A 669 -3.71 0.72 27.48
CA TYR A 669 -4.06 1.98 28.17
C TYR A 669 -3.78 1.90 29.67
N ASN A 670 -3.82 3.04 30.37
CA ASN A 670 -3.40 3.13 31.78
C ASN A 670 -4.46 2.56 32.74
N THR A 671 -4.68 1.26 32.66
CA THR A 671 -5.50 0.46 33.56
C THR A 671 -4.89 -0.93 33.58
N VAL A 672 -4.76 -1.51 34.77
CA VAL A 672 -4.17 -2.84 34.94
C VAL A 672 -5.17 -3.82 35.55
N ASP A 673 -5.00 -5.11 35.26
CA ASP A 673 -5.75 -6.18 35.92
C ASP A 673 -5.18 -6.52 37.31
N ILE A 674 -5.74 -7.56 37.94
CA ILE A 674 -5.29 -8.11 39.22
C ILE A 674 -3.85 -8.65 39.20
N HIS A 675 -3.31 -8.92 38.01
CA HIS A 675 -1.94 -9.40 37.80
C HIS A 675 -0.99 -8.28 37.35
N PHE A 676 -1.45 -7.03 37.42
CA PHE A 676 -0.70 -5.84 37.00
C PHE A 676 -0.36 -5.79 35.50
N ASN A 677 -1.14 -6.46 34.65
CA ASN A 677 -1.00 -6.35 33.20
C ASN A 677 -1.86 -5.20 32.67
N TYR A 678 -1.28 -4.34 31.81
CA TYR A 678 -2.06 -3.32 31.10
C TYR A 678 -3.20 -3.95 30.30
N GLN A 679 -4.35 -3.29 30.35
CA GLN A 679 -5.52 -3.65 29.57
C GLN A 679 -5.43 -3.10 28.15
N TYR A 680 -6.11 -3.76 27.22
CA TYR A 680 -6.09 -3.45 25.79
C TYR A 680 -7.50 -3.26 25.24
N ARG A 681 -7.69 -2.29 24.34
CA ARG A 681 -8.96 -2.11 23.60
C ARG A 681 -8.79 -1.22 22.37
N ALA A 682 -9.82 -1.22 21.51
CA ALA A 682 -9.90 -0.35 20.34
C ALA A 682 -10.30 1.11 20.68
N PHE A 683 -9.49 2.05 20.20
CA PHE A 683 -9.70 3.51 20.25
C PHE A 683 -9.72 4.09 18.84
N GLY A 684 -10.56 5.09 18.59
CA GLY A 684 -10.60 5.74 17.28
C GLY A 684 -11.05 7.17 17.33
N VAL A 685 -10.99 7.84 16.18
CA VAL A 685 -11.29 9.27 16.08
C VAL A 685 -12.76 9.51 15.73
N PRO A 686 -13.45 10.43 16.43
CA PRO A 686 -14.81 10.83 16.10
C PRO A 686 -14.94 11.30 14.64
N GLY A 687 -15.92 10.72 13.93
CA GLY A 687 -16.19 10.97 12.52
C GLY A 687 -15.54 9.97 11.55
N LEU A 688 -14.73 9.03 12.05
CA LEU A 688 -14.17 7.92 11.25
C LEU A 688 -14.73 6.54 11.62
N GLY A 689 -15.33 6.39 12.81
CA GLY A 689 -15.87 5.12 13.29
C GLY A 689 -17.38 5.11 13.50
N LEU A 690 -18.00 3.93 13.36
CA LEU A 690 -19.41 3.68 13.72
C LEU A 690 -19.63 3.55 15.23
N LYS A 691 -18.60 3.11 15.97
CA LYS A 691 -18.65 2.92 17.42
C LYS A 691 -19.03 4.23 18.14
N ARG A 692 -19.92 4.14 19.12
CA ARG A 692 -20.30 5.28 19.98
C ARG A 692 -19.23 5.53 21.05
N GLY A 693 -19.14 6.77 21.54
CA GLY A 693 -18.23 7.13 22.63
C GLY A 693 -16.76 7.31 22.25
N LEU A 694 -16.43 7.41 20.96
CA LEU A 694 -15.03 7.58 20.50
C LEU A 694 -14.33 8.84 21.03
N ALA A 695 -15.09 9.83 21.52
CA ALA A 695 -14.55 11.04 22.11
C ALA A 695 -14.27 10.93 23.63
N GLU A 696 -14.68 9.84 24.28
CA GLU A 696 -14.58 9.67 25.74
C GLU A 696 -13.14 9.39 26.20
N ASP A 697 -12.37 8.71 25.35
CA ASP A 697 -11.00 8.33 25.63
C ASP A 697 -10.02 9.08 24.72
N LEU A 698 -8.87 9.44 25.28
CA LEU A 698 -7.77 10.06 24.54
C LEU A 698 -6.49 9.28 24.80
N VAL A 699 -6.25 8.28 23.96
CA VAL A 699 -5.04 7.44 24.02
C VAL A 699 -4.32 7.56 22.69
N ILE A 700 -3.04 7.90 22.75
CA ILE A 700 -2.17 8.06 21.57
C ILE A 700 -1.24 6.85 21.51
N ALA A 701 -1.30 6.11 20.40
CA ALA A 701 -0.47 4.96 20.13
C ALA A 701 0.59 5.32 19.08
N PRO A 702 1.89 5.39 19.44
CA PRO A 702 2.94 5.80 18.51
C PRO A 702 3.03 4.97 17.23
N TYR A 703 2.71 3.67 17.28
CA TYR A 703 2.71 2.82 16.09
C TYR A 703 1.70 3.28 15.03
N ALA A 704 0.59 3.92 15.42
CA ALA A 704 -0.37 4.51 14.49
C ALA A 704 0.23 5.72 13.74
N SER A 705 1.12 6.47 14.40
CA SER A 705 1.92 7.51 13.74
C SER A 705 2.97 6.90 12.81
N ALA A 706 3.58 5.78 13.19
CA ALA A 706 4.51 5.06 12.32
C ALA A 706 3.81 4.54 11.06
N LEU A 707 2.61 3.94 11.17
CA LEU A 707 1.79 3.54 10.01
C LEU A 707 1.52 4.71 9.04
N ALA A 708 1.29 5.91 9.58
CA ALA A 708 1.03 7.10 8.78
C ALA A 708 2.24 7.57 7.95
N LEU A 709 3.46 7.04 8.18
CA LEU A 709 4.62 7.27 7.31
C LEU A 709 4.36 6.83 5.86
N MET A 710 3.47 5.85 5.65
CA MET A 710 3.11 5.35 4.32
C MET A 710 2.22 6.31 3.52
N VAL A 711 1.63 7.31 4.19
CA VAL A 711 0.60 8.20 3.63
C VAL A 711 1.02 9.67 3.71
N ALA A 712 1.45 10.13 4.89
CA ALA A 712 1.86 11.52 5.14
C ALA A 712 3.23 11.54 5.85
N PRO A 713 4.32 11.15 5.15
CA PRO A 713 5.62 10.89 5.77
C PRO A 713 6.21 12.08 6.53
N GLU A 714 6.08 13.30 5.99
CA GLU A 714 6.62 14.50 6.65
C GLU A 714 5.89 14.80 7.96
N ALA A 715 4.56 14.74 7.96
CA ALA A 715 3.76 14.98 9.17
C ALA A 715 3.95 13.88 10.22
N ALA A 716 4.02 12.63 9.78
CA ALA A 716 4.25 11.47 10.64
C ALA A 716 5.65 11.53 11.28
N CYS A 717 6.69 11.84 10.51
CA CYS A 717 8.06 12.00 11.02
C CYS A 717 8.15 13.09 12.10
N LEU A 718 7.56 14.27 11.84
CA LEU A 718 7.51 15.36 12.84
C LEU A 718 6.78 14.95 14.12
N ASN A 719 5.68 14.20 13.99
CA ASN A 719 4.95 13.71 15.16
C ASN A 719 5.75 12.68 15.96
N LEU A 720 6.45 11.76 15.29
CA LEU A 720 7.34 10.79 15.93
C LEU A 720 8.52 11.48 16.63
N GLN A 721 9.13 12.51 16.02
CA GLN A 721 10.16 13.32 16.67
C GLN A 721 9.61 14.01 17.93
N ARG A 722 8.40 14.58 17.86
CA ARG A 722 7.72 15.17 19.03
C ARG A 722 7.47 14.15 20.14
N LEU A 723 7.03 12.95 19.79
CA LEU A 723 6.81 11.85 20.74
C LEU A 723 8.12 11.39 21.39
N ALA A 724 9.20 11.29 20.61
CA ALA A 724 10.52 10.89 21.10
C ALA A 724 11.10 11.97 22.05
N ALA A 725 11.01 13.24 21.67
CA ALA A 725 11.43 14.38 22.51
C ALA A 725 10.64 14.48 23.83
N ALA A 726 9.42 13.96 23.86
CA ALA A 726 8.60 13.86 25.08
C ALA A 726 8.92 12.63 25.94
N GLY A 727 9.93 11.82 25.57
CA GLY A 727 10.36 10.65 26.33
C GLY A 727 9.51 9.39 26.09
N PHE A 728 8.79 9.30 24.97
CA PHE A 728 7.93 8.15 24.66
C PHE A 728 8.62 7.07 23.81
N ALA A 729 9.94 7.16 23.66
CA ALA A 729 10.78 6.12 23.07
C ALA A 729 11.64 5.45 24.14
N GLY A 730 11.69 4.13 24.13
CA GLY A 730 12.53 3.29 24.97
C GLY A 730 13.54 2.47 24.15
N ARG A 731 13.99 1.35 24.73
CA ARG A 731 15.00 0.46 24.15
C ARG A 731 14.60 -0.08 22.78
N PHE A 732 13.34 -0.51 22.66
CA PHE A 732 12.81 -1.18 21.47
C PHE A 732 12.07 -0.21 20.52
N GLY A 733 12.41 1.08 20.54
CA GLY A 733 11.66 2.10 19.80
C GLY A 733 10.55 2.69 20.67
N PHE A 734 9.39 3.01 20.09
CA PHE A 734 8.32 3.67 20.83
C PHE A 734 7.58 2.72 21.78
N TYR A 735 7.20 3.25 22.95
CA TYR A 735 6.30 2.58 23.88
C TYR A 735 4.89 2.40 23.27
N GLU A 736 4.13 1.46 23.83
CA GLU A 736 2.81 1.05 23.38
C GLU A 736 1.84 2.22 23.19
N ALA A 737 1.67 3.04 24.24
CA ALA A 737 0.70 4.13 24.22
C ALA A 737 0.98 5.21 25.27
N ILE A 738 0.32 6.35 25.08
CA ILE A 738 0.24 7.45 26.03
C ILE A 738 -1.24 7.74 26.30
N ASP A 739 -1.67 7.54 27.54
CA ASP A 739 -3.04 7.81 27.97
C ASP A 739 -3.15 9.24 28.50
N TYR A 740 -4.02 10.04 27.91
CA TYR A 740 -4.34 11.41 28.32
C TYR A 740 -5.72 11.51 28.97
N THR A 741 -6.37 10.37 29.24
CA THR A 741 -7.77 10.35 29.69
C THR A 741 -7.87 10.73 31.17
N PRO A 742 -8.50 11.86 31.54
CA PRO A 742 -8.40 12.43 32.89
C PRO A 742 -8.79 11.47 34.02
N SER A 743 -9.79 10.61 33.79
CA SER A 743 -10.27 9.66 34.80
C SER A 743 -9.29 8.53 35.11
N ARG A 744 -8.25 8.33 34.28
CA ARG A 744 -7.21 7.29 34.45
C ARG A 744 -5.85 7.86 34.85
N LEU A 745 -5.74 9.18 35.01
CA LEU A 745 -4.47 9.81 35.35
C LEU A 745 -4.26 9.86 36.87
N PRO A 746 -3.04 9.60 37.35
CA PRO A 746 -2.65 9.95 38.71
C PRO A 746 -2.80 11.47 38.94
N ARG A 747 -3.06 11.87 40.19
CA ARG A 747 -3.20 13.28 40.55
C ARG A 747 -1.96 14.08 40.13
N GLY A 748 -2.16 15.20 39.46
CA GLY A 748 -1.10 16.11 39.03
C GLY A 748 -0.37 15.71 37.74
N GLN A 749 -0.71 14.58 37.12
CA GLN A 749 -0.16 14.18 35.82
C GLN A 749 -1.09 14.60 34.67
N THR A 750 -0.49 14.99 33.54
CA THR A 750 -1.21 15.33 32.31
C THR A 750 -1.32 14.15 31.34
N SER A 751 -0.52 13.11 31.55
CA SER A 751 -0.49 11.89 30.74
C SER A 751 0.19 10.75 31.49
N ALA A 752 -0.14 9.50 31.17
CA ALA A 752 0.52 8.30 31.66
C ALA A 752 1.05 7.44 30.50
N VAL A 753 2.30 6.97 30.61
CA VAL A 753 2.94 6.14 29.58
C VAL A 753 2.68 4.67 29.86
N VAL A 754 2.16 3.96 28.86
CA VAL A 754 2.00 2.51 28.88
C VAL A 754 3.32 1.89 28.45
N ARG A 755 4.17 1.56 29.42
CA ARG A 755 5.52 1.00 29.19
C ARG A 755 5.46 -0.50 28.88
N SER A 756 4.90 -0.81 27.72
CA SER A 756 4.90 -2.12 27.11
C SER A 756 5.20 -2.01 25.62
N PHE A 757 5.40 -3.16 24.97
CA PHE A 757 5.58 -3.29 23.54
C PHE A 757 4.80 -4.50 23.06
N MET A 758 3.98 -4.35 22.02
CA MET A 758 3.26 -5.47 21.39
C MET A 758 3.95 -5.87 20.09
N ALA A 759 4.09 -7.18 19.84
CA ALA A 759 4.84 -7.67 18.68
C ALA A 759 4.25 -7.21 17.35
N HIS A 760 2.91 -7.19 17.21
CA HIS A 760 2.26 -6.67 16.01
C HIS A 760 2.44 -5.15 15.86
N HIS A 761 2.39 -4.35 16.94
CA HIS A 761 2.65 -2.91 16.86
C HIS A 761 4.11 -2.60 16.47
N GLN A 762 5.06 -3.38 16.99
CA GLN A 762 6.47 -3.30 16.59
C GLN A 762 6.65 -3.72 15.13
N GLY A 763 6.02 -4.81 14.71
CA GLY A 763 6.08 -5.31 13.33
C GLY A 763 5.49 -4.31 12.34
N MET A 764 4.32 -3.75 12.64
CA MET A 764 3.68 -2.72 11.83
C MET A 764 4.52 -1.44 11.74
N SER A 765 5.11 -0.99 12.86
CA SER A 765 6.02 0.16 12.87
C SER A 765 7.25 -0.09 12.01
N PHE A 766 7.87 -1.27 12.15
CA PHE A 766 9.06 -1.63 11.40
C PHE A 766 8.79 -1.70 9.90
N LEU A 767 7.71 -2.35 9.49
CA LEU A 767 7.32 -2.45 8.09
C LEU A 767 6.90 -1.10 7.50
N ALA A 768 6.32 -0.18 8.29
CA ALA A 768 6.03 1.18 7.83
C ALA A 768 7.32 2.03 7.65
N LEU A 769 8.33 1.82 8.49
CA LEU A 769 9.67 2.41 8.29
C LEU A 769 10.33 1.83 7.04
N THR A 770 10.28 0.50 6.86
CA THR A 770 10.74 -0.18 5.64
C THR A 770 10.05 0.37 4.40
N TYR A 771 8.74 0.61 4.48
CA TYR A 771 7.96 1.18 3.38
C TYR A 771 8.55 2.51 2.89
N LEU A 772 8.83 3.43 3.82
CA LEU A 772 9.29 4.77 3.50
C LEU A 772 10.78 4.79 3.12
N LEU A 773 11.63 4.16 3.93
CA LEU A 773 13.09 4.25 3.81
C LEU A 773 13.67 3.36 2.71
N LEU A 774 12.96 2.28 2.34
CA LEU A 774 13.42 1.26 1.37
C LEU A 774 12.55 1.20 0.10
N ASP A 775 11.68 2.20 -0.12
CA ASP A 775 10.77 2.29 -1.27
C ASP A 775 9.80 1.10 -1.44
N ARG A 776 9.10 0.74 -0.35
CA ARG A 776 7.96 -0.19 -0.34
C ARG A 776 8.29 -1.63 -0.79
N PRO A 777 9.37 -2.26 -0.32
CA PRO A 777 9.78 -3.57 -0.84
C PRO A 777 8.73 -4.66 -0.61
N MET A 778 7.95 -4.60 0.47
CA MET A 778 6.88 -5.57 0.74
C MET A 778 5.73 -5.47 -0.26
N GLN A 779 5.31 -4.25 -0.64
CA GLN A 779 4.29 -4.09 -1.69
C GLN A 779 4.77 -4.55 -3.06
N GLN A 780 6.06 -4.34 -3.36
CA GLN A 780 6.66 -4.83 -4.60
C GLN A 780 6.66 -6.36 -4.66
N ARG A 781 7.02 -7.02 -3.53
CA ARG A 781 6.98 -8.49 -3.39
C ARG A 781 5.56 -9.04 -3.49
N PHE A 782 4.60 -8.39 -2.84
CA PHE A 782 3.18 -8.72 -2.97
C PHE A 782 2.75 -8.65 -4.45
N ALA A 783 2.98 -7.51 -5.11
CA ALA A 783 2.62 -7.34 -6.52
C ALA A 783 3.42 -8.23 -7.49
N ALA A 784 4.49 -8.89 -7.06
CA ALA A 784 5.25 -9.84 -7.86
C ALA A 784 4.63 -11.25 -7.90
N ALA A 785 3.78 -11.60 -6.92
CA ALA A 785 3.11 -12.89 -6.90
C ALA A 785 2.05 -12.98 -8.02
N PRO A 786 2.11 -13.98 -8.92
CA PRO A 786 1.20 -14.07 -10.07
C PRO A 786 -0.30 -14.07 -9.71
N LEU A 787 -0.65 -14.73 -8.60
CA LEU A 787 -2.04 -14.79 -8.12
C LEU A 787 -2.57 -13.41 -7.65
N PHE A 788 -1.70 -12.59 -7.05
CA PHE A 788 -2.05 -11.23 -6.69
C PHE A 788 -2.13 -10.33 -7.92
N GLN A 789 -1.21 -10.47 -8.88
CA GLN A 789 -1.26 -9.71 -10.14
C GLN A 789 -2.61 -9.84 -10.87
N ALA A 790 -3.14 -11.06 -10.94
CA ALA A 790 -4.45 -11.32 -11.54
C ALA A 790 -5.62 -10.64 -10.80
N THR A 791 -5.43 -10.25 -9.53
CA THR A 791 -6.48 -9.75 -8.64
C THR A 791 -6.33 -8.25 -8.32
N LEU A 792 -5.19 -7.61 -8.67
CA LEU A 792 -4.88 -6.20 -8.35
C LEU A 792 -5.94 -5.19 -8.82
N LEU A 793 -6.73 -5.53 -9.85
CA LEU A 793 -7.80 -4.66 -10.36
C LEU A 793 -8.87 -4.34 -9.30
N LEU A 794 -9.08 -5.22 -8.31
CA LEU A 794 -10.01 -4.96 -7.19
C LEU A 794 -9.61 -3.74 -6.35
N LEU A 795 -8.32 -3.39 -6.34
CA LEU A 795 -7.78 -2.26 -5.58
C LEU A 795 -7.92 -0.92 -6.33
N GLN A 796 -8.42 -0.94 -7.58
CA GLN A 796 -8.52 0.23 -8.45
C GLN A 796 -9.96 0.79 -8.52
N GLU A 797 -10.70 0.66 -7.42
CA GLU A 797 -12.07 1.19 -7.31
C GLU A 797 -12.07 2.72 -7.35
N ARG A 798 -12.85 3.31 -8.28
CA ARG A 798 -12.96 4.76 -8.43
C ARG A 798 -13.75 5.37 -7.29
N ILE A 799 -13.40 6.61 -6.93
CA ILE A 799 -14.17 7.41 -5.98
C ILE A 799 -15.60 7.64 -6.53
N PRO A 800 -16.66 7.27 -5.81
CA PRO A 800 -18.03 7.45 -6.26
C PRO A 800 -18.37 8.93 -6.52
N LYS A 801 -18.95 9.25 -7.68
CA LYS A 801 -19.29 10.63 -8.07
C LYS A 801 -20.47 11.23 -7.30
N ALA A 802 -21.33 10.39 -6.72
CA ALA A 802 -22.56 10.80 -6.04
C ALA A 802 -22.94 9.78 -4.95
N PRO A 803 -22.20 9.70 -3.84
CA PRO A 803 -22.55 8.75 -2.80
C PRO A 803 -23.78 9.23 -2.01
N ALA A 804 -24.67 8.29 -1.69
CA ALA A 804 -25.60 8.46 -0.58
C ALA A 804 -24.75 8.46 0.69
N PHE A 805 -24.37 9.65 1.16
CA PHE A 805 -23.56 9.78 2.37
C PHE A 805 -24.35 9.25 3.56
N TYR A 806 -23.69 8.44 4.39
CA TYR A 806 -24.28 7.91 5.60
C TYR A 806 -24.54 9.07 6.56
N SER A 807 -25.79 9.56 6.54
CA SER A 807 -26.24 10.70 7.31
C SER A 807 -26.72 10.23 8.67
N ASN A 808 -25.81 9.71 9.51
CA ASN A 808 -26.13 9.60 10.91
C ASN A 808 -25.89 10.94 11.60
N THR A 809 -26.92 11.35 12.32
CA THR A 809 -27.07 12.53 13.17
C THR A 809 -26.10 12.50 14.37
N THR A 810 -24.80 12.36 14.12
CA THR A 810 -23.72 12.47 15.11
C THR A 810 -22.82 13.69 14.88
N SER A 811 -23.28 14.61 14.04
CA SER A 811 -22.90 16.02 14.09
C SER A 811 -23.84 16.78 15.02
N GLN A 812 -23.93 16.39 16.29
CA GLN A 812 -23.87 17.42 17.34
C GLN A 812 -22.39 17.77 17.53
N ILE A 813 -21.83 18.36 16.47
CA ILE A 813 -20.90 19.45 16.64
C ILE A 813 -21.77 20.54 17.26
N THR A 814 -21.87 20.54 18.58
CA THR A 814 -22.18 21.79 19.26
C THR A 814 -21.04 22.71 18.87
N ASP A 815 -21.35 23.76 18.12
CA ASP A 815 -20.40 24.76 17.67
C ASP A 815 -19.31 24.99 18.71
N LEU A 816 -18.09 24.51 18.43
CA LEU A 816 -16.91 24.85 19.18
C LEU A 816 -16.60 26.31 18.88
N ARG A 817 -17.30 27.22 19.58
CA ARG A 817 -16.79 28.56 19.82
C ARG A 817 -15.52 28.42 20.65
N PRO A 818 -14.37 28.98 20.22
CA PRO A 818 -13.19 29.02 21.05
C PRO A 818 -13.42 30.08 22.12
N THR A 819 -13.77 29.70 23.35
CA THR A 819 -13.61 30.57 24.52
C THR A 819 -13.78 29.80 25.83
N ALA A 820 -12.69 29.85 26.62
CA ALA A 820 -12.62 29.87 28.08
C ALA A 820 -13.14 28.67 28.91
N SER A 821 -12.21 28.14 29.70
CA SER A 821 -12.35 27.58 31.06
C SER A 821 -13.52 26.65 31.35
N SER A 822 -13.19 25.44 31.82
CA SER A 822 -13.94 24.68 32.84
C SER A 822 -15.28 25.30 33.24
N GLN A 823 -16.35 25.01 32.49
CA GLN A 823 -17.67 25.18 33.04
C GLN A 823 -17.94 23.93 33.88
N ASP A 824 -17.72 24.08 35.18
CA ASP A 824 -18.67 23.53 36.14
C ASP A 824 -20.08 23.70 35.56
N ALA A 825 -20.90 22.65 35.64
CA ALA A 825 -22.31 22.73 35.27
C ALA A 825 -22.86 24.06 35.82
N PRO A 826 -23.51 24.90 34.99
CA PRO A 826 -23.88 26.26 35.39
C PRO A 826 -24.58 26.19 36.74
N MET A 827 -23.99 26.81 37.76
CA MET A 827 -24.53 26.79 39.11
C MET A 827 -25.90 27.46 39.07
N ARG A 828 -26.96 26.65 39.11
CA ARG A 828 -28.34 27.12 39.17
C ARG A 828 -28.63 27.51 40.61
N VAL A 829 -28.54 28.80 40.92
CA VAL A 829 -28.91 29.34 42.24
C VAL A 829 -30.36 29.79 42.20
N PHE A 830 -31.22 29.09 42.93
CA PHE A 830 -32.61 29.49 43.13
C PHE A 830 -32.74 30.17 44.49
N SER A 831 -33.10 31.45 44.51
CA SER A 831 -33.28 32.23 45.73
C SER A 831 -34.70 32.18 46.31
N ASN A 832 -35.63 31.53 45.61
CA ASN A 832 -37.03 31.42 46.01
C ASN A 832 -37.50 29.95 45.94
N PRO A 833 -38.02 29.37 47.04
CA PRO A 833 -38.61 28.02 47.02
C PRO A 833 -39.95 27.96 46.26
N ASN A 834 -40.65 29.09 46.07
CA ASN A 834 -41.94 29.16 45.40
C ASN A 834 -41.76 29.58 43.92
N THR A 835 -41.46 28.62 43.06
CA THR A 835 -41.43 28.80 41.60
C THR A 835 -42.73 28.29 40.97
N PRO A 836 -43.23 28.91 39.87
CA PRO A 836 -44.45 28.46 39.20
C PRO A 836 -44.40 27.01 38.71
N LEU A 837 -43.18 26.56 38.35
CA LEU A 837 -42.84 25.17 38.08
C LEU A 837 -41.69 24.78 39.02
N PRO A 838 -41.78 23.68 39.77
CA PRO A 838 -40.67 23.21 40.59
C PRO A 838 -39.45 22.89 39.73
N GLU A 839 -38.33 23.51 40.07
CA GLU A 839 -37.06 23.27 39.38
C GLU A 839 -36.39 22.05 39.99
N VAL A 840 -36.12 21.05 39.17
CA VAL A 840 -35.65 19.74 39.62
C VAL A 840 -34.18 19.53 39.26
N GLN A 841 -33.43 18.96 40.20
CA GLN A 841 -32.11 18.38 39.99
C GLN A 841 -32.19 16.87 40.18
N LEU A 842 -31.77 16.13 39.15
CA LEU A 842 -31.65 14.68 39.18
C LEU A 842 -30.18 14.30 39.34
N LEU A 843 -29.87 13.44 40.31
CA LEU A 843 -28.54 12.92 40.59
C LEU A 843 -28.58 11.39 40.54
N SER A 844 -27.60 10.78 39.89
CA SER A 844 -27.53 9.32 39.75
C SER A 844 -26.10 8.84 39.61
N ASN A 845 -25.77 7.70 40.24
CA ASN A 845 -24.55 6.94 39.98
C ASN A 845 -24.84 5.55 39.38
N GLY A 846 -26.05 5.36 38.83
CA GLY A 846 -26.53 4.10 38.24
C GLY A 846 -27.09 3.09 39.25
N ARG A 847 -26.75 3.19 40.54
CA ARG A 847 -27.32 2.33 41.62
C ARG A 847 -28.15 3.12 42.63
N TYR A 848 -27.86 4.39 42.79
CA TYR A 848 -28.59 5.32 43.66
C TYR A 848 -29.08 6.50 42.82
N HIS A 849 -30.35 6.84 42.96
CA HIS A 849 -31.02 7.93 42.27
C HIS A 849 -31.61 8.89 43.29
N VAL A 850 -31.41 10.19 43.09
CA VAL A 850 -31.97 11.25 43.92
C VAL A 850 -32.57 12.31 43.02
N MET A 851 -33.74 12.77 43.40
CA MET A 851 -34.41 13.92 42.81
C MET A 851 -34.60 14.95 43.91
N VAL A 852 -34.15 16.19 43.69
CA VAL A 852 -34.34 17.31 44.63
C VAL A 852 -34.93 18.50 43.88
N THR A 853 -35.89 19.17 44.48
CA THR A 853 -36.50 20.41 43.99
C THR A 853 -35.82 21.63 44.59
N ASN A 854 -35.97 22.81 43.98
CA ASN A 854 -35.53 24.09 44.55
C ASN A 854 -36.14 24.41 45.93
N ALA A 855 -37.30 23.82 46.26
CA ALA A 855 -37.93 23.93 47.59
C ALA A 855 -37.37 22.95 48.63
N GLY A 856 -36.40 22.10 48.25
CA GLY A 856 -35.80 21.08 49.12
C GLY A 856 -36.59 19.76 49.23
N GLY A 857 -37.76 19.66 48.59
CA GLY A 857 -38.53 18.42 48.48
C GLY A 857 -37.92 17.47 47.45
N GLY A 858 -38.09 16.15 47.63
CA GLY A 858 -37.44 15.17 46.77
C GLY A 858 -37.76 13.72 47.11
N TYR A 859 -37.13 12.79 46.36
CA TYR A 859 -37.11 11.38 46.71
C TYR A 859 -35.75 10.77 46.40
N SER A 860 -35.44 9.65 47.06
CA SER A 860 -34.23 8.88 46.81
C SER A 860 -34.52 7.39 46.74
N ARG A 861 -33.83 6.70 45.83
CA ARG A 861 -34.00 5.28 45.52
C ARG A 861 -32.64 4.61 45.39
N TRP A 862 -32.43 3.49 46.07
CA TRP A 862 -31.28 2.60 45.86
C TRP A 862 -31.75 1.31 45.20
N LYS A 863 -31.31 1.06 43.97
CA LYS A 863 -31.88 0.01 43.10
C LYS A 863 -33.41 0.07 43.13
N ASP A 864 -34.12 -0.98 43.52
CA ASP A 864 -35.59 -0.98 43.55
C ASP A 864 -36.19 -0.59 44.92
N LEU A 865 -35.36 -0.14 45.86
CA LEU A 865 -35.78 0.28 47.19
C LEU A 865 -35.89 1.81 47.29
N ALA A 866 -37.08 2.31 47.60
CA ALA A 866 -37.27 3.71 47.97
C ALA A 866 -36.66 3.97 49.36
N VAL A 867 -35.65 4.83 49.41
CA VAL A 867 -34.95 5.24 50.64
C VAL A 867 -35.67 6.41 51.31
N THR A 868 -36.22 7.32 50.51
CA THR A 868 -37.13 8.38 50.98
C THR A 868 -38.34 8.44 50.05
N ARG A 869 -39.53 8.69 50.62
CA ARG A 869 -40.79 8.80 49.87
C ARG A 869 -41.14 10.27 49.65
N TRP A 870 -41.69 10.57 48.48
CA TRP A 870 -42.23 11.88 48.14
C TRP A 870 -43.29 12.30 49.18
N ARG A 871 -43.21 13.52 49.70
CA ARG A 871 -44.26 14.16 50.50
C ARG A 871 -44.69 15.43 49.81
#